data_AF-A0A519DWQ3-F1
#
_entry.id   AF-A0A519DWQ3-F1
#
_cell.length_a   1.000
_cell.length_b   1.000
_cell.length_c   1.000
_cell.angle_alpha   90.00
_cell.angle_beta   90.00
_cell.angle_gamma   90.00
#
_symmetry.space_group_name_H-M   'P 1'
#
loop_
_entity.id
_entity.type
_entity.pdbx_description
1 polymer ?
#
loop_
_entity_poly.entity_id
_entity_poly.type
_entity_poly.pdbx_seq_one_letter_code
_entity_poly.pdbx_strand_id
1 'polypeptide(L)'
;MKLNHPRLWAWVAAPLATLILNACNSDDDDPQTPVVPPVQRAAGVVVAAPVLSASDAAGNQTINIKVLTAAGLKTIASPAVSSGNAAKISATLVPGNLVDWESDTAADTAKVAGADPAKTFQVILSKGTAGLTQFNLAKYGWSVNRLGDTPGAMVAAGWIYAKTGTSITVGDGGMVLADQAGRAFDKPVKRYEETYTLASDVKVYNVNTADYAQSAESTLAALPVTADYSYATTSRQAAYLLFDQNYLNADKAKVVAIWYFTPQARSDGKPVWDVPTQSPLLADKGTDPVSGLAYVSINATTPTNAAYSRSTEPFEMVKGTMYYVGDNEVASYILKADMGTPNDPSDDKVIKIDAGWPNSGYQYWKNMELLGIDPRSVTDLWLTHGHADHYGTVVEQLRMMDNAGKTMKLWASREDAQAITADLQGNTWNIPGALPLSETEIRARTSDFYQYDKWYDFGNVQIMVIWSPGHTPGSTNMVFKVKNPTDGKFYTFGYHGGYGFNGMEQPTASNGWKRLAWQAGFSYLQQSQDIDFVSPQHTNHFPIVEVFQALKAYNRDPANAAAPLTMFDAMRSRVYDAPQINGASITTEFSNQLEKRRSVVSYRATDSSGAGRKSLETSGPFKPGRENGLTVQVTALDDGKIIQGFVGPQNKNPRIPLLANGIPTTLDAYVNDPTGYYVQVTLDVLENTYKGYLPDGYVQLSPGLGTTLTYQGGPVESVIATKGTLHPPEYLRTQRLASLEDAQKVLASIRKGGTFTVTLTPASEIAVPVDVTQTFR
;
A
#
# COMPACT_ATOMS: atom_id res chain seq x y z
N MET A 1 13.52 -58.58 -6.11
CA MET A 1 14.83 -59.01 -5.52
C MET A 1 15.26 -57.91 -4.56
N LYS A 2 15.00 -57.99 -3.24
CA LYS A 2 15.83 -58.67 -2.19
C LYS A 2 17.32 -58.47 -2.46
N LEU A 3 18.06 -57.66 -1.69
CA LEU A 3 18.51 -57.98 -0.32
C LEU A 3 18.87 -56.73 0.53
N ASN A 4 19.03 -57.03 1.83
CA ASN A 4 18.88 -56.22 3.03
C ASN A 4 20.22 -55.92 3.75
N HIS A 5 20.25 -54.77 4.46
CA HIS A 5 20.79 -54.54 5.84
C HIS A 5 22.34 -54.52 6.10
N PRO A 6 22.82 -54.07 7.30
CA PRO A 6 22.92 -52.67 7.77
C PRO A 6 24.27 -52.39 8.50
N ARG A 7 24.58 -51.16 8.94
CA ARG A 7 25.58 -50.93 10.02
C ARG A 7 25.24 -49.73 10.91
N LEU A 8 24.90 -50.04 12.18
CA LEU A 8 25.05 -49.18 13.36
C LEU A 8 26.53 -49.11 13.74
N TRP A 9 27.06 -47.94 14.11
CA TRP A 9 28.07 -47.67 15.17
C TRP A 9 27.90 -46.17 15.52
N ALA A 10 28.06 -45.59 16.70
CA ALA A 10 28.23 -45.97 18.11
C ALA A 10 28.62 -44.63 18.78
N TRP A 11 28.00 -44.27 19.89
CA TRP A 11 28.39 -43.11 20.70
C TRP A 11 29.76 -43.35 21.36
N VAL A 12 30.65 -42.35 21.32
CA VAL A 12 31.80 -42.27 22.24
C VAL A 12 31.90 -40.84 22.76
N ALA A 13 31.85 -40.72 24.08
CA ALA A 13 32.05 -39.50 24.85
C ALA A 13 33.52 -39.35 25.28
N ALA A 14 33.84 -38.14 25.76
CA ALA A 14 34.97 -37.71 26.62
C ALA A 14 36.06 -36.85 25.93
N PRO A 15 36.82 -36.01 26.68
CA PRO A 15 36.45 -35.21 27.87
C PRO A 15 36.99 -33.76 27.84
N LEU A 16 36.58 -32.97 28.84
CA LEU A 16 37.21 -31.73 29.27
C LEU A 16 38.72 -31.91 29.53
N ALA A 17 39.52 -30.93 29.10
CA ALA A 17 40.85 -30.69 29.62
C ALA A 17 41.02 -29.20 29.95
N THR A 18 41.07 -28.93 31.25
CA THR A 18 41.45 -27.69 31.90
C THR A 18 42.95 -27.46 31.70
N LEU A 19 43.35 -26.27 31.24
CA LEU A 19 44.75 -25.83 31.32
C LEU A 19 44.80 -24.41 31.87
N ILE A 20 45.26 -24.36 33.12
CA ILE A 20 45.72 -23.17 33.84
C ILE A 20 47.15 -22.90 33.36
N LEU A 21 47.48 -21.65 33.02
CA LEU A 21 48.86 -21.14 33.13
C LEU A 21 48.89 -19.61 33.24
N ASN A 22 49.15 -19.20 34.49
CA ASN A 22 49.91 -18.07 35.01
C ASN A 22 49.92 -16.70 34.32
N ALA A 23 49.62 -15.74 35.20
CA ALA A 23 49.92 -14.33 35.13
C ALA A 23 51.38 -14.02 34.81
N CYS A 24 51.57 -13.07 33.90
CA CYS A 24 52.68 -12.11 33.95
C CYS A 24 52.06 -10.71 33.95
N ASN A 25 52.37 -10.00 35.02
CA ASN A 25 52.12 -8.59 35.24
C ASN A 25 53.07 -7.78 34.33
N SER A 26 52.55 -6.90 33.49
CA SER A 26 53.32 -5.76 32.97
C SER A 26 52.37 -4.58 32.87
N ASP A 27 52.60 -3.64 33.78
CA ASP A 27 52.06 -2.29 33.78
C ASP A 27 52.36 -1.63 32.43
N ASP A 28 51.32 -1.21 31.73
CA ASP A 28 51.38 -0.12 30.76
C ASP A 28 50.06 0.66 30.88
N ASP A 29 50.16 1.81 31.52
CA ASP A 29 49.13 2.85 31.63
C ASP A 29 48.78 3.38 30.23
N ASP A 30 47.75 2.82 29.60
CA ASP A 30 47.02 3.51 28.52
C ASP A 30 45.98 4.42 29.19
N PRO A 31 45.92 5.74 28.89
CA PRO A 31 44.92 6.59 29.49
C PRO A 31 43.57 6.05 29.03
N GLN A 32 42.74 5.60 29.99
CA GLN A 32 41.33 5.40 29.76
C GLN A 32 40.79 6.68 29.10
N THR A 33 40.63 6.68 27.78
CA THR A 33 39.65 7.56 27.15
C THR A 33 38.37 7.32 27.94
N PRO A 34 37.82 8.32 28.64
CA PRO A 34 36.57 8.12 29.31
C PRO A 34 35.60 7.62 28.25
N VAL A 35 35.03 6.44 28.46
CA VAL A 35 33.87 6.00 27.69
C VAL A 35 32.81 7.01 28.06
N VAL A 36 32.75 8.10 27.30
CA VAL A 36 31.65 9.06 27.35
C VAL A 36 30.41 8.19 27.12
N PRO A 37 29.46 8.14 28.08
CA PRO A 37 28.22 7.44 27.85
C PRO A 37 27.69 7.92 26.50
N PRO A 38 27.30 7.04 25.57
CA PRO A 38 26.77 7.50 24.30
C PRO A 38 25.66 8.50 24.62
N VAL A 39 25.81 9.74 24.15
CA VAL A 39 24.80 10.78 24.34
C VAL A 39 23.52 10.18 23.76
N GLN A 40 22.56 9.82 24.61
CA GLN A 40 21.33 9.21 24.13
C GLN A 40 20.43 10.33 23.65
N ARG A 41 19.79 10.14 22.48
CA ARG A 41 18.65 10.97 22.12
C ARG A 41 17.61 10.89 23.23
N ALA A 42 17.22 12.04 23.75
CA ALA A 42 16.20 12.14 24.78
C ALA A 42 14.81 12.20 24.12
N ALA A 43 13.79 11.74 24.83
CA ALA A 43 12.42 11.76 24.37
C ALA A 43 11.44 12.12 25.49
N GLY A 44 10.29 12.68 25.11
CA GLY A 44 9.22 13.03 26.04
C GLY A 44 7.95 13.50 25.35
N VAL A 45 6.83 13.42 26.08
CA VAL A 45 5.53 13.88 25.59
C VAL A 45 5.38 15.38 25.82
N VAL A 46 5.05 16.13 24.78
CA VAL A 46 4.76 17.57 24.84
C VAL A 46 3.48 17.80 25.65
N VAL A 47 3.51 18.69 26.64
CA VAL A 47 2.36 18.98 27.52
C VAL A 47 1.88 20.43 27.49
N ALA A 48 2.54 21.29 26.73
CA ALA A 48 2.11 22.67 26.52
C ALA A 48 2.53 23.14 25.13
N ALA A 49 1.84 24.16 24.62
CA ALA A 49 2.26 24.83 23.40
C ALA A 49 3.69 25.38 23.56
N PRO A 50 4.53 25.34 22.51
CA PRO A 50 5.88 25.88 22.54
C PRO A 50 5.84 27.39 22.82
N VAL A 51 6.78 27.87 23.64
CA VAL A 51 6.93 29.31 23.94
C VAL A 51 8.16 29.83 23.21
N LEU A 52 7.94 30.80 22.31
CA LEU A 52 9.01 31.49 21.60
C LEU A 52 9.53 32.66 22.43
N SER A 53 10.85 32.81 22.49
CA SER A 53 11.46 34.03 23.02
C SER A 53 11.16 35.23 22.12
N ALA A 54 11.36 36.44 22.67
CA ALA A 54 11.51 37.62 21.81
C ALA A 54 12.66 37.41 20.83
N SER A 55 12.55 37.99 19.64
CA SER A 55 13.62 37.95 18.65
C SER A 55 14.83 38.72 19.16
N ASP A 56 16.01 38.13 19.03
CA ASP A 56 17.27 38.83 19.27
C ASP A 56 17.56 39.85 18.14
N ALA A 57 18.68 40.58 18.26
CA ALA A 57 19.09 41.59 17.27
C ALA A 57 19.33 41.02 15.86
N ALA A 58 19.53 39.70 15.74
CA ALA A 58 19.69 38.99 14.47
C ALA A 58 18.37 38.39 13.94
N GLY A 59 17.25 38.61 14.64
CA GLY A 59 15.94 38.08 14.27
C GLY A 59 15.74 36.60 14.64
N ASN A 60 16.59 36.05 15.51
CA ASN A 60 16.50 34.67 15.95
C ASN A 60 15.69 34.54 17.24
N GLN A 61 15.05 33.38 17.42
CA GLN A 61 14.24 33.04 18.57
C GLN A 61 14.65 31.67 19.12
N THR A 62 14.54 31.51 20.44
CA THR A 62 14.61 30.22 21.12
C THR A 62 13.20 29.66 21.29
N ILE A 63 13.05 28.36 21.08
CA ILE A 63 11.83 27.60 21.33
C ILE A 63 11.96 26.91 22.69
N ASN A 64 11.03 27.14 23.61
CA ASN A 64 10.95 26.43 24.89
C ASN A 64 9.74 25.48 24.87
N ILE A 65 9.98 24.19 25.10
CA ILE A 65 8.91 23.19 25.17
C ILE A 65 8.86 22.52 26.54
N LYS A 66 7.64 22.33 27.06
CA LYS A 66 7.43 21.52 28.28
C LYS A 66 7.15 20.09 27.88
N VAL A 67 7.96 19.16 28.38
CA VAL A 67 7.88 17.73 28.06
C VAL A 67 7.95 16.87 29.32
N LEU A 68 7.16 15.79 29.35
CA LEU A 68 7.27 14.73 30.35
C LEU A 68 8.27 13.69 29.86
N THR A 69 9.45 13.63 30.49
CA THR A 69 10.56 12.72 30.12
C THR A 69 10.65 11.56 31.11
N ALA A 70 11.51 10.56 30.83
CA ALA A 70 11.85 9.52 31.82
C ALA A 70 12.51 10.07 33.10
N ALA A 71 12.98 11.32 33.09
CA ALA A 71 13.58 11.99 34.24
C ALA A 71 12.62 13.01 34.92
N GLY A 72 11.35 13.08 34.54
CA GLY A 72 10.39 14.06 35.05
C GLY A 72 9.96 15.12 34.03
N LEU A 73 9.16 16.08 34.50
CA LEU A 73 8.75 17.25 33.74
C LEU A 73 9.94 18.19 33.54
N LYS A 74 10.25 18.50 32.28
CA LYS A 74 11.35 19.38 31.88
C LYS A 74 10.87 20.48 30.95
N THR A 75 11.58 21.61 30.95
CA THR A 75 11.45 22.63 29.91
C THR A 75 12.71 22.57 29.05
N ILE A 76 12.59 22.11 27.81
CA ILE A 76 13.71 22.00 26.89
C ILE A 76 13.78 23.25 26.02
N ALA A 77 14.92 23.95 26.08
CA ALA A 77 15.19 25.10 25.23
C ALA A 77 15.95 24.69 23.97
N SER A 78 15.55 25.21 22.81
CA SER A 78 16.37 25.12 21.60
C SER A 78 17.48 26.19 21.61
N PRO A 79 18.50 26.03 20.76
CA PRO A 79 19.38 27.13 20.41
C PRO A 79 18.58 28.18 19.61
N ALA A 80 19.09 29.41 19.53
CA ALA A 80 18.45 30.47 18.76
C ALA A 80 18.48 30.13 17.27
N VAL A 81 17.31 30.15 16.63
CA VAL A 81 17.13 29.90 15.18
C VAL A 81 16.33 31.05 14.57
N SER A 82 16.41 31.25 13.26
CA SER A 82 15.62 32.28 12.58
C SER A 82 14.13 32.13 12.91
N SER A 83 13.42 33.26 13.01
CA SER A 83 11.98 33.28 13.30
C SER A 83 11.15 32.36 12.39
N GLY A 84 11.51 32.25 11.10
CA GLY A 84 10.89 31.32 10.15
C GLY A 84 11.09 29.85 10.51
N ASN A 85 12.30 29.47 10.96
CA ASN A 85 12.55 28.11 11.43
C ASN A 85 11.89 27.85 12.79
N ALA A 86 11.88 28.84 13.69
CA ALA A 86 11.16 28.74 14.96
C ALA A 86 9.67 28.49 14.77
N ALA A 87 9.05 29.16 13.78
CA ALA A 87 7.65 28.92 13.41
C ALA A 87 7.43 27.50 12.87
N LYS A 88 8.30 27.02 11.98
CA LYS A 88 8.21 25.64 11.43
C LYS A 88 8.34 24.58 12.51
N ILE A 89 9.33 24.72 13.40
CA ILE A 89 9.53 23.82 14.54
C ILE A 89 8.27 23.84 15.41
N SER A 90 7.83 25.03 15.83
CA SER A 90 6.69 25.19 16.73
C SER A 90 5.39 24.60 16.18
N ALA A 91 5.18 24.66 14.86
CA ALA A 91 3.99 24.10 14.21
C ALA A 91 3.89 22.57 14.35
N THR A 92 5.00 21.86 14.60
CA THR A 92 5.03 20.40 14.78
C THR A 92 4.89 19.96 16.23
N LEU A 93 5.15 20.86 17.19
CA LEU A 93 5.22 20.57 18.62
C LEU A 93 3.85 20.72 19.29
N VAL A 94 2.96 19.80 18.94
CA VAL A 94 1.59 19.75 19.46
C VAL A 94 1.53 18.98 20.79
N PRO A 95 0.83 19.48 21.82
CA PRO A 95 0.60 18.72 23.04
C PRO A 95 0.02 17.33 22.79
N GLY A 96 0.57 16.33 23.47
CA GLY A 96 0.28 14.92 23.26
C GLY A 96 1.22 14.21 22.29
N ASN A 97 1.97 14.93 21.45
CA ASN A 97 3.00 14.31 20.61
C ASN A 97 4.16 13.84 21.47
N LEU A 98 4.68 12.64 21.17
CA LEU A 98 5.95 12.16 21.66
C LEU A 98 7.04 12.66 20.72
N VAL A 99 7.99 13.41 21.25
CA VAL A 99 9.10 13.98 20.46
C VAL A 99 10.44 13.50 20.98
N ASP A 100 11.44 13.44 20.10
CA ASP A 100 12.84 13.29 20.48
C ASP A 100 13.70 14.49 20.11
N TRP A 101 14.88 14.56 20.73
CA TRP A 101 15.92 15.54 20.44
C TRP A 101 17.30 15.01 20.82
N GLU A 102 18.33 15.63 20.27
CA GLU A 102 19.70 15.49 20.75
C GLU A 102 19.93 16.49 21.89
N SER A 103 20.35 16.01 23.05
CA SER A 103 20.67 16.88 24.20
C SER A 103 22.01 17.58 23.99
N ASP A 104 22.11 18.85 24.39
CA ASP A 104 23.38 19.57 24.50
C ASP A 104 23.97 19.39 25.92
N THR A 105 25.18 19.91 26.14
CA THR A 105 25.96 19.79 27.38
C THR A 105 25.28 20.36 28.63
N ALA A 106 24.32 21.27 28.48
CA ALA A 106 23.47 21.74 29.56
C ALA A 106 22.21 20.87 29.69
N ALA A 107 21.97 20.35 30.91
CA ALA A 107 20.73 19.66 31.22
C ALA A 107 19.54 20.56 30.83
N ASP A 108 18.65 20.05 29.99
CA ASP A 108 17.45 20.74 29.50
C ASP A 108 17.64 21.68 28.29
N THR A 109 18.66 21.44 27.46
CA THR A 109 18.83 22.11 26.16
C THR A 109 18.92 21.10 25.01
N ALA A 110 18.31 21.43 23.88
CA ALA A 110 18.42 20.67 22.64
C ALA A 110 19.56 21.22 21.77
N LYS A 111 20.17 20.35 20.97
CA LYS A 111 21.12 20.76 19.92
C LYS A 111 20.38 21.00 18.60
N VAL A 112 20.81 21.99 17.83
CA VAL A 112 20.28 22.19 16.46
C VAL A 112 20.64 20.97 15.62
N ALA A 113 19.67 20.44 14.88
CA ALA A 113 19.86 19.35 13.93
C ALA A 113 20.64 19.81 12.67
N GLY A 114 21.90 20.22 12.85
CA GLY A 114 22.86 20.56 11.78
C GLY A 114 22.25 21.29 10.59
N ALA A 115 22.25 20.61 9.43
CA ALA A 115 21.85 21.12 8.12
C ALA A 115 20.36 21.47 7.98
N ASP A 116 19.49 21.03 8.90
CA ASP A 116 18.08 21.39 8.90
C ASP A 116 17.60 21.69 10.33
N PRO A 117 17.66 22.97 10.76
CA PRO A 117 17.19 23.38 12.09
C PRO A 117 15.74 22.99 12.37
N ALA A 118 14.90 22.76 11.34
CA ALA A 118 13.52 22.32 11.54
C ALA A 118 13.42 20.92 12.18
N LYS A 119 14.49 20.12 12.14
CA LYS A 119 14.56 18.77 12.73
C LYS A 119 15.11 18.73 14.16
N THR A 120 15.26 19.89 14.81
CA THR A 120 15.77 20.00 16.19
C THR A 120 14.96 19.13 17.16
N PHE A 121 13.64 19.13 17.00
CA PHE A 121 12.73 18.20 17.67
C PHE A 121 12.03 17.39 16.60
N GLN A 122 11.99 16.06 16.73
CA GLN A 122 11.27 15.22 15.78
C GLN A 122 10.10 14.55 16.45
N VAL A 123 8.95 14.57 15.78
CA VAL A 123 7.76 13.86 16.22
C VAL A 123 7.94 12.37 15.91
N ILE A 124 7.85 11.56 16.96
CA ILE A 124 7.95 10.09 16.90
C ILE A 124 6.55 9.49 16.77
N LEU A 125 5.65 9.90 17.67
CA LEU A 125 4.25 9.50 17.71
C LEU A 125 3.39 10.75 17.89
N SER A 126 2.28 10.80 17.16
CA SER A 126 1.35 11.91 17.16
C SER A 126 0.05 11.49 17.82
N LYS A 127 -0.32 12.04 18.98
CA LYS A 127 -1.61 11.66 19.61
C LYS A 127 -2.84 12.01 18.75
N GLY A 128 -2.66 12.87 17.74
CA GLY A 128 -3.68 13.22 16.75
C GLY A 128 -4.83 14.01 17.38
N THR A 129 -6.04 13.84 16.85
CA THR A 129 -7.27 14.21 17.56
C THR A 129 -7.51 13.21 18.69
N ALA A 130 -7.88 13.69 19.89
CA ALA A 130 -7.86 12.89 21.13
C ALA A 130 -8.58 11.53 21.06
N GLY A 131 -9.55 11.37 20.15
CA GLY A 131 -10.40 10.18 20.02
C GLY A 131 -9.68 8.88 19.62
N LEU A 132 -8.57 8.93 18.88
CA LEU A 132 -7.99 7.72 18.26
C LEU A 132 -6.64 7.35 18.89
N THR A 133 -6.42 6.05 19.07
CA THR A 133 -5.14 5.50 19.56
C THR A 133 -4.17 5.32 18.39
N GLN A 134 -2.89 5.63 18.63
CA GLN A 134 -1.81 5.20 17.73
C GLN A 134 -1.25 3.87 18.20
N PHE A 135 -0.83 3.05 17.23
CA PHE A 135 -0.23 1.76 17.48
C PHE A 135 1.20 1.77 16.98
N ASN A 136 2.09 1.18 17.77
CA ASN A 136 3.49 1.07 17.42
C ASN A 136 4.12 -0.13 18.15
N LEU A 137 5.08 -0.79 17.49
CA LEU A 137 5.77 -1.96 18.03
C LEU A 137 7.20 -1.60 18.41
N ALA A 138 7.71 -2.17 19.50
CA ALA A 138 9.03 -1.83 19.99
C ALA A 138 10.12 -2.04 18.92
N LYS A 139 10.12 -3.19 18.27
CA LYS A 139 11.22 -3.62 17.39
C LYS A 139 11.29 -2.91 16.04
N TYR A 140 10.15 -2.49 15.50
CA TYR A 140 10.03 -2.00 14.11
C TYR A 140 9.45 -0.60 13.99
N GLY A 141 8.89 -0.07 15.07
CA GLY A 141 8.31 1.26 15.05
C GLY A 141 9.29 2.36 14.68
N TRP A 142 8.74 3.52 14.33
CA TRP A 142 9.46 4.80 14.30
C TRP A 142 10.10 5.01 15.67
N SER A 143 11.30 4.48 15.87
CA SER A 143 12.03 4.56 17.13
C SER A 143 12.60 5.97 17.27
N VAL A 144 13.05 6.32 18.47
CA VAL A 144 13.87 7.52 18.66
C VAL A 144 14.97 7.50 17.60
N ASN A 145 15.19 8.65 16.96
CA ASN A 145 16.13 8.74 15.85
C ASN A 145 17.55 8.41 16.34
N ARG A 146 18.38 7.87 15.44
CA ARG A 146 19.79 7.62 15.74
C ARG A 146 20.55 8.89 16.13
N LEU A 147 21.61 8.71 16.92
CA LEU A 147 22.65 9.70 17.14
C LEU A 147 24.00 9.15 16.66
N GLY A 148 24.57 9.78 15.63
CA GLY A 148 25.74 9.22 14.94
C GLY A 148 25.46 7.80 14.47
N ASP A 149 26.29 6.84 14.88
CA ASP A 149 26.14 5.41 14.55
C ASP A 149 25.34 4.60 15.56
N THR A 150 24.79 5.25 16.59
CA THR A 150 23.99 4.58 17.62
C THR A 150 22.50 4.73 17.33
N PRO A 151 21.75 3.64 17.13
CA PRO A 151 20.29 3.71 17.00
C PRO A 151 19.66 4.22 18.29
N GLY A 152 18.63 5.08 18.16
CA GLY A 152 17.88 5.57 19.30
C GLY A 152 17.01 4.48 19.95
N ALA A 153 16.57 4.74 21.17
CA ALA A 153 15.70 3.84 21.92
C ALA A 153 14.40 3.52 21.19
N MET A 154 13.87 2.33 21.45
CA MET A 154 12.57 1.90 20.91
C MET A 154 11.41 2.63 21.58
N VAL A 155 10.27 2.63 20.91
CA VAL A 155 8.98 3.04 21.47
C VAL A 155 7.90 2.03 21.09
N ALA A 156 6.87 1.92 21.92
CA ALA A 156 5.66 1.15 21.60
C ALA A 156 4.42 1.95 21.97
N ALA A 157 3.30 1.64 21.31
CA ALA A 157 2.02 2.29 21.56
C ALA A 157 0.86 1.35 21.28
N GLY A 158 -0.22 1.47 22.05
CA GLY A 158 -1.43 0.68 21.85
C GLY A 158 -2.38 0.75 23.04
N TRP A 159 -3.39 -0.11 23.03
CA TRP A 159 -4.30 -0.29 24.16
C TRP A 159 -3.69 -1.18 25.22
N ILE A 160 -3.94 -0.86 26.49
CA ILE A 160 -3.39 -1.58 27.64
C ILE A 160 -4.34 -2.73 28.02
N TYR A 161 -3.89 -3.96 27.81
CA TYR A 161 -4.67 -5.18 28.10
C TYR A 161 -4.31 -5.83 29.44
N ALA A 162 -3.07 -5.68 29.89
CA ALA A 162 -2.63 -6.23 31.17
C ALA A 162 -1.42 -5.47 31.73
N LYS A 163 -1.25 -5.55 33.04
CA LYS A 163 -0.04 -5.11 33.75
C LYS A 163 0.22 -5.98 34.97
N THR A 164 1.48 -6.12 35.36
CA THR A 164 1.91 -6.68 36.65
C THR A 164 2.84 -5.68 37.35
N GLY A 165 3.45 -6.05 38.48
CA GLY A 165 4.49 -5.21 39.10
C GLY A 165 5.76 -5.05 38.23
N THR A 166 5.96 -5.92 37.24
CA THR A 166 7.19 -5.97 36.43
C THR A 166 6.94 -6.04 34.92
N SER A 167 5.69 -5.98 34.47
CA SER A 167 5.36 -6.07 33.04
C SER A 167 4.13 -5.25 32.65
N ILE A 168 4.06 -4.90 31.37
CA ILE A 168 2.89 -4.27 30.73
C ILE A 168 2.62 -4.94 29.38
N THR A 169 1.35 -5.10 29.02
CA THR A 169 0.91 -5.66 27.73
C THR A 169 0.12 -4.62 26.98
N VAL A 170 0.56 -4.31 25.76
CA VAL A 170 -0.13 -3.38 24.86
C VAL A 170 -0.32 -3.98 23.48
N GLY A 171 -1.40 -3.57 22.80
CA GLY A 171 -1.68 -4.01 21.43
C GLY A 171 -2.98 -3.47 20.90
N ASP A 172 -3.45 -4.04 19.79
CA ASP A 172 -4.74 -3.74 19.16
C ASP A 172 -5.81 -4.82 19.42
N GLY A 173 -5.43 -5.93 20.06
CA GLY A 173 -6.32 -7.05 20.37
C GLY A 173 -6.58 -8.04 19.22
N GLY A 174 -5.90 -7.91 18.08
CA GLY A 174 -5.99 -8.82 16.95
C GLY A 174 -5.46 -10.23 17.28
N MET A 175 -6.06 -11.24 16.67
CA MET A 175 -5.76 -12.66 16.94
C MET A 175 -5.58 -13.45 15.64
N VAL A 176 -4.65 -14.41 15.64
CA VAL A 176 -4.51 -15.45 14.61
C VAL A 176 -4.69 -16.81 15.28
N LEU A 177 -5.66 -17.59 14.79
CA LEU A 177 -6.04 -18.85 15.42
C LEU A 177 -5.41 -20.08 14.76
N ALA A 178 -4.97 -19.94 13.51
CA ALA A 178 -4.44 -21.02 12.69
C ALA A 178 -3.47 -20.46 11.65
N ASP A 179 -2.63 -21.31 11.08
CA ASP A 179 -1.80 -20.94 9.92
C ASP A 179 -2.60 -20.94 8.60
N GLN A 180 -1.94 -20.57 7.50
CA GLN A 180 -2.53 -20.56 6.16
C GLN A 180 -3.01 -21.94 5.68
N ALA A 181 -2.42 -23.03 6.18
CA ALA A 181 -2.86 -24.40 5.91
C ALA A 181 -4.05 -24.80 6.81
N GLY A 182 -4.68 -23.85 7.52
CA GLY A 182 -5.84 -24.10 8.37
C GLY A 182 -5.53 -24.84 9.66
N ARG A 183 -4.24 -25.10 9.97
CA ARG A 183 -3.83 -25.83 11.17
C ARG A 183 -3.89 -24.88 12.36
N ALA A 184 -4.68 -25.24 13.36
CA ALA A 184 -4.79 -24.45 14.59
C ALA A 184 -3.43 -24.32 15.28
N PHE A 185 -3.12 -23.13 15.79
CA PHE A 185 -2.00 -22.97 16.70
C PHE A 185 -2.37 -23.55 18.07
N ASP A 186 -1.41 -24.18 18.75
CA ASP A 186 -1.60 -24.70 20.13
C ASP A 186 -2.11 -23.62 21.09
N LYS A 187 -1.68 -22.37 20.84
CA LYS A 187 -2.20 -21.16 21.47
C LYS A 187 -2.44 -20.12 20.38
N PRO A 188 -3.59 -19.44 20.37
CA PRO A 188 -3.82 -18.31 19.49
C PRO A 188 -2.68 -17.29 19.56
N VAL A 189 -2.18 -16.87 18.40
CA VAL A 189 -1.16 -15.85 18.30
C VAL A 189 -1.84 -14.49 18.41
N LYS A 190 -1.41 -13.68 19.38
CA LYS A 190 -1.83 -12.29 19.46
C LYS A 190 -1.15 -11.53 18.33
N ARG A 191 -1.92 -11.12 17.31
CA ARG A 191 -1.36 -10.64 16.04
C ARG A 191 -0.52 -9.39 16.28
N TYR A 192 -1.07 -8.39 16.96
CA TYR A 192 -0.41 -7.12 17.24
C TYR A 192 -0.47 -6.77 18.74
N GLU A 193 -0.09 -7.71 19.60
CA GLU A 193 0.05 -7.50 21.05
C GLU A 193 1.42 -7.96 21.52
N GLU A 194 2.06 -7.15 22.36
CA GLU A 194 3.37 -7.44 22.93
C GLU A 194 3.36 -7.17 24.44
N THR A 195 4.01 -8.07 25.20
CA THR A 195 4.23 -7.92 26.63
C THR A 195 5.68 -7.53 26.88
N TYR A 196 5.89 -6.42 27.57
CA TYR A 196 7.21 -5.86 27.84
C TYR A 196 7.55 -5.91 29.32
N THR A 197 8.85 -6.02 29.62
CA THR A 197 9.38 -5.94 30.98
C THR A 197 9.53 -4.47 31.39
N LEU A 198 9.20 -4.15 32.65
CA LEU A 198 9.35 -2.81 33.22
C LEU A 198 10.71 -2.66 33.92
N ALA A 199 11.31 -1.49 33.83
CA ALA A 199 12.41 -1.10 34.71
C ALA A 199 11.88 -0.98 36.15
N SER A 200 12.74 -1.22 37.15
CA SER A 200 12.35 -1.14 38.57
C SER A 200 11.94 0.27 39.01
N ASP A 201 12.42 1.28 38.29
CA ASP A 201 12.23 2.71 38.51
C ASP A 201 11.41 3.37 37.39
N VAL A 202 10.64 2.59 36.63
CA VAL A 202 9.80 3.08 35.52
C VAL A 202 8.95 4.28 35.94
N LYS A 203 9.00 5.35 35.13
CA LYS A 203 8.17 6.53 35.33
C LYS A 203 6.81 6.37 34.66
N VAL A 204 5.74 6.74 35.37
CA VAL A 204 4.37 6.66 34.87
C VAL A 204 3.73 8.03 34.93
N TYR A 205 3.07 8.45 33.86
CA TYR A 205 2.41 9.74 33.76
C TYR A 205 0.96 9.58 33.32
N ASN A 206 0.07 10.33 33.98
CA ASN A 206 -1.27 10.59 33.47
C ASN A 206 -1.22 11.84 32.59
N VAL A 207 -1.46 11.67 31.29
CA VAL A 207 -1.55 12.76 30.33
C VAL A 207 -3.01 13.16 30.16
N ASN A 208 -3.36 14.33 30.67
CA ASN A 208 -4.73 14.85 30.55
C ASN A 208 -4.91 15.47 29.16
N THR A 209 -5.63 14.78 28.28
CA THR A 209 -5.87 15.24 26.91
C THR A 209 -6.95 16.30 26.80
N ALA A 210 -7.71 16.55 27.87
CA ALA A 210 -8.64 17.69 27.94
C ALA A 210 -7.92 18.99 28.33
N ASP A 211 -6.88 18.90 29.15
CA ASP A 211 -5.98 19.99 29.50
C ASP A 211 -4.58 19.44 29.79
N TYR A 212 -3.70 19.50 28.80
CA TYR A 212 -2.36 18.93 28.89
C TYR A 212 -1.51 19.56 30.00
N ALA A 213 -1.80 20.80 30.41
CA ALA A 213 -1.09 21.44 31.52
C ALA A 213 -1.38 20.79 32.87
N GLN A 214 -2.45 19.99 32.98
CA GLN A 214 -2.80 19.20 34.16
C GLN A 214 -2.21 17.77 34.13
N SER A 215 -1.36 17.46 33.16
CA SER A 215 -0.65 16.18 33.11
C SER A 215 0.35 16.07 34.27
N ALA A 216 0.43 14.91 34.91
CA ALA A 216 1.22 14.74 36.14
C ALA A 216 1.81 13.33 36.27
N GLU A 217 2.81 13.19 37.14
CA GLU A 217 3.32 11.88 37.57
C GLU A 217 2.19 11.07 38.21
N SER A 218 2.21 9.77 37.94
CA SER A 218 1.25 8.79 38.39
C SER A 218 2.00 7.55 38.85
N THR A 219 1.28 6.47 39.14
CA THR A 219 1.85 5.21 39.58
C THR A 219 1.42 4.07 38.68
N LEU A 220 2.22 3.01 38.64
CA LEU A 220 1.83 1.78 37.99
C LEU A 220 0.53 1.23 38.57
N ALA A 221 0.25 1.43 39.87
CA ALA A 221 -1.01 1.04 40.50
C ALA A 221 -2.21 1.81 39.92
N ALA A 222 -2.08 3.12 39.72
CA ALA A 222 -3.13 4.00 39.20
C ALA A 222 -3.38 3.87 37.68
N LEU A 223 -2.44 3.27 36.92
CA LEU A 223 -2.57 3.03 35.48
C LEU A 223 -3.79 2.14 35.15
N PRO A 224 -4.82 2.63 34.44
CA PRO A 224 -5.98 1.81 34.09
C PRO A 224 -5.64 0.71 33.09
N VAL A 225 -6.44 -0.36 33.08
CA VAL A 225 -6.33 -1.47 32.11
C VAL A 225 -7.71 -1.70 31.50
N THR A 226 -7.76 -1.88 30.18
CA THR A 226 -8.97 -2.30 29.46
C THR A 226 -8.75 -3.71 28.94
N ALA A 227 -8.98 -4.71 29.79
CA ALA A 227 -8.72 -6.13 29.47
C ALA A 227 -9.74 -6.75 28.50
N ASP A 228 -10.84 -6.05 28.19
CA ASP A 228 -11.85 -6.55 27.26
C ASP A 228 -11.44 -6.33 25.80
N TYR A 229 -11.41 -7.43 25.05
CA TYR A 229 -11.07 -7.46 23.63
C TYR A 229 -12.27 -7.18 22.73
N SER A 230 -13.50 -7.15 23.26
CA SER A 230 -14.70 -6.89 22.47
C SER A 230 -14.66 -5.51 21.82
N TYR A 231 -14.89 -5.42 20.50
CA TYR A 231 -14.99 -4.15 19.79
C TYR A 231 -16.11 -3.24 20.35
N ALA A 232 -17.09 -3.81 21.07
CA ALA A 232 -18.12 -3.06 21.79
C ALA A 232 -17.56 -2.19 22.92
N THR A 233 -16.40 -2.58 23.47
CA THR A 233 -15.68 -1.80 24.48
C THR A 233 -14.98 -0.64 23.79
N THR A 234 -15.68 0.49 23.74
CA THR A 234 -15.25 1.68 23.02
C THR A 234 -14.25 2.52 23.82
N SER A 235 -14.43 2.64 25.12
CA SER A 235 -13.50 3.37 26.00
C SER A 235 -12.30 2.49 26.35
N ARG A 236 -11.15 2.77 25.73
CA ARG A 236 -9.94 1.94 25.85
C ARG A 236 -8.77 2.75 26.38
N GLN A 237 -8.10 2.24 27.42
CA GLN A 237 -6.89 2.86 27.93
C GLN A 237 -5.76 2.70 26.93
N ALA A 238 -5.24 3.82 26.44
CA ALA A 238 -4.08 3.86 25.55
C ALA A 238 -2.84 4.36 26.28
N ALA A 239 -1.66 3.94 25.84
CA ALA A 239 -0.39 4.46 26.31
C ALA A 239 0.71 4.50 25.24
N TYR A 240 1.71 5.35 25.48
CA TYR A 240 3.02 5.32 24.86
C TYR A 240 4.05 4.78 25.85
N LEU A 241 4.97 3.96 25.35
CA LEU A 241 6.03 3.30 26.11
C LEU A 241 7.39 3.68 25.51
N LEU A 242 8.34 4.08 26.35
CA LEU A 242 9.75 4.31 25.97
C LEU A 242 10.64 3.25 26.61
N PHE A 243 11.62 2.76 25.85
CA PHE A 243 12.55 1.72 26.28
C PHE A 243 13.94 2.31 26.63
N ASP A 244 14.73 1.60 27.44
CA ASP A 244 16.13 1.92 27.74
C ASP A 244 17.11 1.49 26.64
N GLN A 245 16.68 0.62 25.74
CA GLN A 245 17.49 0.03 24.68
C GLN A 245 16.86 0.26 23.30
N ASN A 246 17.70 0.14 22.28
CA ASN A 246 17.28 0.14 20.89
C ASN A 246 16.98 -1.28 20.38
N TYR A 247 16.59 -1.37 19.10
CA TYR A 247 16.15 -2.62 18.47
C TYR A 247 17.21 -3.74 18.46
N LEU A 248 18.50 -3.44 18.62
CA LEU A 248 19.56 -4.45 18.63
C LEU A 248 19.52 -5.32 19.89
N ASN A 249 18.94 -4.79 20.98
CA ASN A 249 18.81 -5.46 22.27
C ASN A 249 17.34 -5.61 22.68
N ALA A 250 16.43 -5.72 21.71
CA ALA A 250 14.99 -5.67 21.96
C ALA A 250 14.51 -6.68 23.02
N ASP A 251 15.04 -7.90 23.00
CA ASP A 251 14.68 -8.98 23.94
C ASP A 251 15.10 -8.69 25.40
N LYS A 252 16.02 -7.75 25.61
CA LYS A 252 16.53 -7.34 26.94
C LYS A 252 16.03 -5.96 27.37
N ALA A 253 15.37 -5.25 26.46
CA ALA A 253 14.92 -3.89 26.67
C ALA A 253 13.85 -3.83 27.76
N LYS A 254 13.89 -2.77 28.56
CA LYS A 254 12.93 -2.49 29.61
C LYS A 254 12.25 -1.16 29.37
N VAL A 255 10.97 -1.09 29.68
CA VAL A 255 10.21 0.15 29.63
C VAL A 255 10.63 1.05 30.80
N VAL A 256 11.07 2.26 30.48
CA VAL A 256 11.54 3.28 31.44
C VAL A 256 10.55 4.43 31.64
N ALA A 257 9.65 4.66 30.69
CA ALA A 257 8.57 5.64 30.83
C ALA A 257 7.26 5.16 30.17
N ILE A 258 6.14 5.47 30.82
CA ILE A 258 4.78 5.17 30.38
C ILE A 258 3.96 6.45 30.45
N TRP A 259 3.36 6.85 29.33
CA TRP A 259 2.39 7.94 29.27
C TRP A 259 1.03 7.38 28.89
N TYR A 260 0.07 7.41 29.82
CA TYR A 260 -1.30 6.98 29.54
C TYR A 260 -2.24 8.18 29.47
N PHE A 261 -3.23 8.11 28.59
CA PHE A 261 -4.05 9.27 28.24
C PHE A 261 -5.42 9.24 28.93
N THR A 262 -5.84 10.38 29.48
CA THR A 262 -7.18 10.56 30.07
C THR A 262 -7.85 11.85 29.54
N PRO A 263 -9.16 11.84 29.20
CA PRO A 263 -10.03 10.66 29.12
C PRO A 263 -9.53 9.62 28.11
N GLN A 264 -9.98 8.38 28.30
CA GLN A 264 -9.59 7.26 27.45
C GLN A 264 -9.94 7.50 25.98
N ALA A 265 -9.13 6.94 25.08
CA ALA A 265 -9.42 6.93 23.66
C ALA A 265 -10.72 6.16 23.39
N ARG A 266 -11.43 6.55 22.33
CA ARG A 266 -12.67 5.89 21.92
C ARG A 266 -12.48 5.20 20.58
N SER A 267 -12.57 3.88 20.59
CA SER A 267 -12.66 3.08 19.37
C SER A 267 -13.95 3.44 18.61
N ASP A 268 -14.02 3.15 17.32
CA ASP A 268 -15.22 3.42 16.50
C ASP A 268 -16.43 2.53 16.84
N GLY A 269 -16.24 1.53 17.72
CA GLY A 269 -17.29 0.61 18.15
C GLY A 269 -17.71 -0.37 17.06
N LYS A 270 -16.88 -0.55 16.03
CA LYS A 270 -17.17 -1.41 14.90
C LYS A 270 -16.34 -2.70 14.95
N PRO A 271 -16.90 -3.83 14.49
CA PRO A 271 -16.16 -5.08 14.46
C PRO A 271 -14.92 -5.04 13.58
N VAL A 272 -13.91 -5.83 13.95
CA VAL A 272 -12.70 -6.05 13.17
C VAL A 272 -12.84 -7.37 12.40
N TRP A 273 -12.60 -7.34 11.09
CA TRP A 273 -12.64 -8.52 10.24
C TRP A 273 -11.37 -8.63 9.41
N ASP A 274 -10.92 -9.85 9.14
CA ASP A 274 -9.83 -10.07 8.19
C ASP A 274 -10.25 -9.80 6.74
N VAL A 275 -11.54 -9.79 6.43
CA VAL A 275 -12.05 -9.49 5.08
C VAL A 275 -12.42 -8.01 4.93
N PRO A 276 -12.45 -7.49 3.70
CA PRO A 276 -12.97 -6.16 3.43
C PRO A 276 -14.36 -5.96 4.00
N THR A 277 -14.66 -4.70 4.29
CA THR A 277 -15.98 -4.33 4.75
C THR A 277 -17.05 -4.55 3.69
N GLN A 278 -18.24 -4.96 4.14
CA GLN A 278 -19.35 -5.40 3.28
C GLN A 278 -19.01 -6.60 2.39
N SER A 279 -18.01 -7.39 2.79
CA SER A 279 -17.70 -8.64 2.11
C SER A 279 -18.88 -9.62 2.22
N PRO A 280 -19.26 -10.29 1.12
CA PRO A 280 -20.29 -11.33 1.13
C PRO A 280 -19.97 -12.49 2.09
N LEU A 281 -18.70 -12.72 2.43
CA LEU A 281 -18.28 -13.72 3.42
C LEU A 281 -18.75 -13.41 4.85
N LEU A 282 -19.35 -12.24 5.09
CA LEU A 282 -19.93 -11.87 6.38
C LEU A 282 -21.45 -12.13 6.43
N ALA A 283 -22.09 -12.56 5.33
CA ALA A 283 -23.54 -12.67 5.24
C ALA A 283 -24.12 -13.74 6.18
N ASP A 284 -23.38 -14.81 6.43
CA ASP A 284 -23.79 -15.91 7.31
C ASP A 284 -23.56 -15.63 8.80
N LYS A 285 -22.85 -14.54 9.14
CA LYS A 285 -22.60 -14.16 10.55
C LYS A 285 -23.84 -13.61 11.27
N GLY A 286 -24.92 -13.31 10.55
CA GLY A 286 -26.16 -12.79 11.12
C GLY A 286 -26.09 -11.31 11.51
N THR A 287 -26.69 -10.97 12.65
CA THR A 287 -26.84 -9.59 13.13
C THR A 287 -25.86 -9.30 14.26
N ASP A 288 -25.21 -8.15 14.16
CA ASP A 288 -24.33 -7.60 15.17
C ASP A 288 -25.13 -7.17 16.41
N PRO A 289 -24.80 -7.68 17.61
CA PRO A 289 -25.56 -7.39 18.82
C PRO A 289 -25.36 -5.97 19.36
N VAL A 290 -24.33 -5.23 18.90
CA VAL A 290 -24.01 -3.88 19.36
C VAL A 290 -24.74 -2.84 18.51
N SER A 291 -24.66 -2.96 17.19
CA SER A 291 -25.26 -2.02 16.24
C SER A 291 -26.67 -2.41 15.80
N GLY A 292 -27.08 -3.67 15.98
CA GLY A 292 -28.35 -4.22 15.49
C GLY A 292 -28.42 -4.39 13.97
N LEU A 293 -27.30 -4.26 13.27
CA LEU A 293 -27.22 -4.37 11.81
C LEU A 293 -26.71 -5.76 11.41
N ALA A 294 -27.09 -6.25 10.23
CA ALA A 294 -26.44 -7.43 9.67
C ALA A 294 -24.93 -7.17 9.51
N TYR A 295 -24.09 -8.15 9.82
CA TYR A 295 -22.63 -7.99 9.77
C TYR A 295 -22.11 -7.54 8.40
N VAL A 296 -22.69 -8.10 7.33
CA VAL A 296 -22.41 -7.69 5.94
C VAL A 296 -22.79 -6.23 5.64
N SER A 297 -23.63 -5.59 6.45
CA SER A 297 -24.05 -4.20 6.27
C SER A 297 -23.24 -3.20 7.11
N ILE A 298 -22.33 -3.67 7.96
CA ILE A 298 -21.54 -2.77 8.83
C ILE A 298 -20.35 -2.23 8.05
N ASN A 299 -20.40 -0.93 7.77
CA ASN A 299 -19.27 -0.22 7.19
C ASN A 299 -18.25 0.17 8.27
N ALA A 300 -17.15 -0.55 8.44
CA ALA A 300 -16.10 -0.14 9.38
C ALA A 300 -15.39 1.17 8.94
N THR A 301 -14.64 1.83 9.82
CA THR A 301 -13.97 3.09 9.46
C THR A 301 -12.69 2.86 8.66
N THR A 302 -12.24 3.86 7.91
CA THR A 302 -11.00 3.77 7.10
C THR A 302 -9.75 3.64 8.01
N PRO A 303 -8.63 3.07 7.53
CA PRO A 303 -7.42 2.89 8.33
C PRO A 303 -6.91 4.19 8.94
N THR A 304 -7.03 5.31 8.22
CA THR A 304 -6.70 6.66 8.71
C THR A 304 -7.41 7.01 10.03
N ASN A 305 -8.63 6.52 10.21
CA ASN A 305 -9.45 6.76 11.40
C ASN A 305 -9.39 5.60 12.40
N ALA A 306 -9.24 4.36 11.96
CA ALA A 306 -9.11 3.21 12.86
C ALA A 306 -8.33 2.08 12.21
N ALA A 307 -7.01 2.21 12.16
CA ALA A 307 -6.08 1.25 11.55
C ALA A 307 -6.35 -0.20 11.98
N TYR A 308 -6.62 -0.44 13.27
CA TYR A 308 -6.90 -1.78 13.80
C TYR A 308 -8.15 -2.44 13.17
N SER A 309 -9.17 -1.65 12.81
CA SER A 309 -10.45 -2.17 12.25
C SER A 309 -10.32 -2.64 10.80
N ARG A 310 -9.15 -2.39 10.20
CA ARG A 310 -8.84 -2.61 8.80
C ARG A 310 -7.64 -3.54 8.60
N SER A 311 -7.25 -4.27 9.64
CA SER A 311 -6.16 -5.23 9.53
C SER A 311 -6.60 -6.52 8.82
N THR A 312 -5.65 -7.20 8.19
CA THR A 312 -5.82 -8.57 7.73
C THR A 312 -4.56 -9.38 8.01
N GLU A 313 -4.72 -10.69 8.05
CA GLU A 313 -3.59 -11.62 8.15
C GLU A 313 -2.77 -11.60 6.86
N PRO A 314 -1.43 -11.63 6.94
CA PRO A 314 -0.60 -11.79 5.76
C PRO A 314 -0.70 -13.22 5.22
N PHE A 315 -0.38 -13.40 3.95
CA PHE A 315 -0.38 -14.74 3.36
C PHE A 315 0.62 -14.89 2.23
N GLU A 316 1.09 -16.13 2.07
CA GLU A 316 1.96 -16.53 0.99
C GLU A 316 1.12 -16.79 -0.29
N MET A 317 1.40 -16.03 -1.35
CA MET A 317 0.73 -16.18 -2.65
C MET A 317 1.46 -17.18 -3.54
N VAL A 318 2.78 -17.05 -3.63
CA VAL A 318 3.68 -18.00 -4.30
C VAL A 318 4.74 -18.41 -3.31
N LYS A 319 4.85 -19.72 -3.11
CA LYS A 319 5.69 -20.31 -2.07
C LYS A 319 7.12 -19.75 -2.08
N GLY A 320 7.58 -19.21 -0.97
CA GLY A 320 8.96 -18.72 -0.85
C GLY A 320 9.28 -17.43 -1.59
N THR A 321 8.38 -16.90 -2.42
CA THR A 321 8.72 -15.88 -3.44
C THR A 321 7.81 -14.66 -3.42
N MET A 322 6.49 -14.81 -3.28
CA MET A 322 5.55 -13.68 -3.30
C MET A 322 4.56 -13.75 -2.15
N TYR A 323 4.42 -12.64 -1.44
CA TYR A 323 3.61 -12.53 -0.23
C TYR A 323 2.71 -11.31 -0.26
N TYR A 324 1.53 -11.44 0.34
CA TYR A 324 0.65 -10.34 0.67
C TYR A 324 0.92 -9.90 2.12
N VAL A 325 1.21 -8.62 2.32
CA VAL A 325 1.49 -8.01 3.64
C VAL A 325 0.65 -6.76 3.92
N GLY A 326 -0.28 -6.43 3.02
CA GLY A 326 -1.20 -5.31 3.13
C GLY A 326 -2.25 -5.49 4.22
N ASP A 327 -3.27 -4.64 4.17
CA ASP A 327 -4.40 -4.62 5.09
C ASP A 327 -5.71 -4.96 4.35
N ASN A 328 -6.86 -5.02 5.03
CA ASN A 328 -8.09 -5.41 4.35
C ASN A 328 -8.70 -4.30 3.46
N GLU A 329 -7.99 -3.20 3.19
CA GLU A 329 -8.34 -2.11 2.29
C GLU A 329 -7.28 -1.87 1.21
N VAL A 330 -6.00 -1.69 1.59
CA VAL A 330 -4.86 -1.45 0.71
C VAL A 330 -3.94 -2.67 0.69
N ALA A 331 -3.67 -3.16 -0.50
CA ALA A 331 -2.72 -4.23 -0.71
C ALA A 331 -1.28 -3.71 -0.69
N SER A 332 -0.39 -4.52 -0.13
CA SER A 332 1.07 -4.38 -0.25
C SER A 332 1.66 -5.76 -0.41
N TYR A 333 2.68 -5.88 -1.26
CA TYR A 333 3.26 -7.16 -1.63
C TYR A 333 4.76 -7.18 -1.32
N ILE A 334 5.27 -8.35 -0.94
CA ILE A 334 6.72 -8.63 -0.88
C ILE A 334 7.07 -9.63 -1.97
N LEU A 335 8.12 -9.32 -2.73
CA LEU A 335 8.77 -10.21 -3.68
C LEU A 335 10.18 -10.51 -3.17
N LYS A 336 10.46 -11.78 -2.90
CA LYS A 336 11.80 -12.28 -2.56
C LYS A 336 12.48 -12.72 -3.85
N ALA A 337 13.28 -11.82 -4.41
CA ALA A 337 14.00 -12.05 -5.64
C ALA A 337 15.39 -12.64 -5.37
N ASP A 338 15.77 -13.58 -6.21
CA ASP A 338 17.03 -14.34 -6.19
C ASP A 338 17.50 -14.49 -7.64
N MET A 339 18.70 -13.96 -7.91
CA MET A 339 19.34 -13.99 -9.24
C MET A 339 19.79 -15.39 -9.66
N GLY A 340 19.82 -16.33 -8.72
CA GLY A 340 20.29 -17.70 -8.90
C GLY A 340 21.81 -17.82 -8.85
N THR A 341 22.51 -16.78 -8.40
CA THR A 341 23.98 -16.79 -8.26
C THR A 341 24.36 -17.68 -7.06
N PRO A 342 25.05 -18.82 -7.26
CA PRO A 342 25.27 -19.76 -6.18
C PRO A 342 26.11 -19.16 -5.03
N ASN A 343 25.54 -19.15 -3.83
CA ASN A 343 26.15 -18.66 -2.58
C ASN A 343 26.48 -17.16 -2.55
N ASP A 344 25.83 -16.34 -3.39
CA ASP A 344 25.98 -14.89 -3.36
C ASP A 344 24.66 -14.20 -3.02
N PRO A 345 24.38 -13.90 -1.74
CA PRO A 345 23.15 -13.21 -1.35
C PRO A 345 23.22 -11.69 -1.60
N SER A 346 24.28 -11.16 -2.22
CA SER A 346 24.44 -9.72 -2.42
C SER A 346 23.61 -9.16 -3.58
N ASP A 347 23.19 -10.02 -4.51
CA ASP A 347 22.32 -9.68 -5.63
C ASP A 347 20.82 -10.00 -5.37
N ASP A 348 20.51 -10.77 -4.32
CA ASP A 348 19.16 -10.99 -3.81
C ASP A 348 18.46 -9.67 -3.42
N LYS A 349 17.15 -9.63 -3.64
CA LYS A 349 16.31 -8.47 -3.28
C LYS A 349 15.11 -8.89 -2.46
N VAL A 350 14.73 -8.03 -1.53
CA VAL A 350 13.40 -8.06 -0.90
C VAL A 350 12.70 -6.79 -1.35
N ILE A 351 11.85 -6.94 -2.36
CA ILE A 351 11.16 -5.83 -3.01
C ILE A 351 9.78 -5.71 -2.40
N LYS A 352 9.46 -4.54 -1.84
CA LYS A 352 8.13 -4.20 -1.33
C LYS A 352 7.40 -3.34 -2.34
N ILE A 353 6.16 -3.71 -2.68
CA ILE A 353 5.26 -2.93 -3.54
C ILE A 353 4.26 -2.20 -2.65
N ASP A 354 4.23 -0.87 -2.78
CA ASP A 354 3.48 0.09 -1.96
C ASP A 354 3.72 -0.03 -0.44
N ALA A 355 3.30 1.00 0.29
CA ALA A 355 3.62 1.20 1.70
C ALA A 355 2.38 1.36 2.61
N GLY A 356 1.17 1.31 2.08
CA GLY A 356 -0.03 1.42 2.92
C GLY A 356 -0.18 2.77 3.64
N TRP A 357 -1.14 2.84 4.55
CA TRP A 357 -1.51 4.07 5.28
C TRP A 357 -0.51 4.55 6.37
N PRO A 358 -0.35 5.88 6.59
CA PRO A 358 0.67 6.45 7.49
C PRO A 358 0.57 6.06 8.97
N ASN A 359 -0.62 5.69 9.46
CA ASN A 359 -0.85 5.33 10.86
C ASN A 359 -0.93 3.80 11.08
N SER A 360 -0.56 3.04 10.06
CA SER A 360 -0.75 1.59 9.98
C SER A 360 0.57 0.83 9.81
N GLY A 361 1.73 1.48 9.99
CA GLY A 361 3.04 0.82 9.88
C GLY A 361 3.15 -0.45 10.72
N TYR A 362 2.71 -0.37 11.99
CA TYR A 362 2.75 -1.48 12.94
C TYR A 362 2.18 -2.79 12.37
N GLN A 363 1.07 -2.73 11.64
CA GLN A 363 0.44 -3.93 11.07
C GLN A 363 1.26 -4.47 9.90
N TYR A 364 1.79 -3.63 9.01
CA TYR A 364 2.61 -4.09 7.88
C TYR A 364 3.90 -4.75 8.36
N TRP A 365 4.55 -4.20 9.38
CA TRP A 365 5.79 -4.77 9.95
C TRP A 365 5.55 -6.13 10.58
N LYS A 366 4.45 -6.26 11.31
CA LYS A 366 4.08 -7.52 11.94
C LYS A 366 3.58 -8.54 10.94
N ASN A 367 2.90 -8.10 9.88
CA ASN A 367 2.53 -8.94 8.76
C ASN A 367 3.76 -9.56 8.08
N MET A 368 4.81 -8.76 7.87
CA MET A 368 6.09 -9.28 7.39
C MET A 368 6.72 -10.25 8.39
N GLU A 369 6.75 -9.92 9.69
CA GLU A 369 7.34 -10.78 10.72
C GLU A 369 6.62 -12.13 10.84
N LEU A 370 5.29 -12.16 10.74
CA LEU A 370 4.48 -13.39 10.77
C LEU A 370 4.80 -14.33 9.61
N LEU A 371 5.31 -13.80 8.50
CA LEU A 371 5.82 -14.56 7.36
C LEU A 371 7.32 -14.87 7.47
N GLY A 372 7.97 -14.52 8.58
CA GLY A 372 9.40 -14.69 8.79
C GLY A 372 10.28 -13.69 8.02
N ILE A 373 9.72 -12.55 7.63
CA ILE A 373 10.42 -11.50 6.88
C ILE A 373 10.70 -10.33 7.83
N ASP A 374 11.97 -9.97 7.98
CA ASP A 374 12.34 -8.76 8.70
C ASP A 374 12.02 -7.51 7.85
N PRO A 375 11.20 -6.55 8.31
CA PRO A 375 10.95 -5.29 7.60
C PRO A 375 12.22 -4.53 7.20
N ARG A 376 13.32 -4.71 7.94
CA ARG A 376 14.62 -4.10 7.67
C ARG A 376 15.46 -4.87 6.64
N SER A 377 14.92 -5.95 6.08
CA SER A 377 15.54 -6.68 4.96
C SER A 377 15.13 -6.13 3.60
N VAL A 378 14.12 -5.26 3.55
CA VAL A 378 13.65 -4.63 2.31
C VAL A 378 14.79 -3.85 1.66
N THR A 379 15.15 -4.26 0.45
CA THR A 379 16.19 -3.60 -0.34
C THR A 379 15.60 -2.49 -1.19
N ASP A 380 14.36 -2.65 -1.64
CA ASP A 380 13.68 -1.78 -2.58
C ASP A 380 12.21 -1.60 -2.19
N LEU A 381 11.75 -0.35 -2.17
CA LEU A 381 10.33 0.01 -2.01
C LEU A 381 9.84 0.69 -3.29
N TRP A 382 8.84 0.08 -3.93
CA TRP A 382 8.30 0.50 -5.22
C TRP A 382 6.91 1.08 -5.02
N LEU A 383 6.77 2.38 -5.28
CA LEU A 383 5.49 3.08 -5.22
C LEU A 383 4.81 3.07 -6.57
N THR A 384 3.51 2.79 -6.57
CA THR A 384 2.71 2.71 -7.79
C THR A 384 2.10 4.05 -8.18
N HIS A 385 1.74 4.89 -7.20
CA HIS A 385 1.24 6.25 -7.38
C HIS A 385 1.31 7.11 -6.11
N GLY A 386 1.08 8.40 -6.27
CA GLY A 386 1.30 9.44 -5.24
C GLY A 386 0.17 9.70 -4.24
N HIS A 387 -0.68 8.71 -3.90
CA HIS A 387 -1.69 8.88 -2.85
C HIS A 387 -1.26 8.27 -1.50
N ALA A 388 -1.71 8.89 -0.41
CA ALA A 388 -1.18 8.68 0.95
C ALA A 388 -1.40 7.27 1.49
N ASP A 389 -2.42 6.58 0.99
CA ASP A 389 -2.70 5.17 1.23
C ASP A 389 -1.68 4.23 0.60
N HIS A 390 -0.88 4.68 -0.37
CA HIS A 390 0.14 3.88 -1.02
C HIS A 390 1.58 4.27 -0.64
N TYR A 391 1.82 5.51 -0.21
CA TYR A 391 3.14 5.94 0.27
C TYR A 391 3.24 6.12 1.79
N GLY A 392 2.13 5.96 2.52
CA GLY A 392 1.97 6.51 3.86
C GLY A 392 3.03 6.12 4.88
N THR A 393 3.53 4.88 4.84
CA THR A 393 4.59 4.41 5.76
C THR A 393 6.00 4.51 5.19
N VAL A 394 6.20 5.15 4.03
CA VAL A 394 7.53 5.32 3.41
C VAL A 394 8.49 5.99 4.38
N VAL A 395 8.12 7.13 4.96
CA VAL A 395 8.99 7.87 5.90
C VAL A 395 9.31 7.03 7.13
N GLU A 396 8.32 6.33 7.67
CA GLU A 396 8.52 5.41 8.80
C GLU A 396 9.53 4.30 8.44
N GLN A 397 9.39 3.66 7.28
CA GLN A 397 10.28 2.59 6.83
C GLN A 397 11.69 3.11 6.53
N LEU A 398 11.83 4.27 5.89
CA LEU A 398 13.13 4.89 5.61
C LEU A 398 13.88 5.16 6.91
N ARG A 399 13.20 5.68 7.93
CA ARG A 399 13.81 5.93 9.25
C ARG A 399 14.12 4.65 10.01
N MET A 400 13.27 3.63 9.89
CA MET A 400 13.57 2.29 10.41
C MET A 400 14.87 1.75 9.81
N MET A 401 15.07 1.92 8.49
CA MET A 401 16.29 1.53 7.79
C MET A 401 17.49 2.37 8.23
N ASP A 402 17.33 3.70 8.34
CA ASP A 402 18.38 4.60 8.80
C ASP A 402 18.84 4.23 10.22
N ASN A 403 17.90 3.97 11.14
CA ASN A 403 18.18 3.45 12.48
C ASN A 403 18.87 2.08 12.41
N ALA A 404 18.49 1.24 11.45
CA ALA A 404 19.13 -0.04 11.22
C ALA A 404 20.56 0.06 10.64
N GLY A 405 21.03 1.25 10.26
CA GLY A 405 22.27 1.44 9.52
C GLY A 405 22.21 0.83 8.10
N LYS A 406 20.99 0.67 7.56
CA LYS A 406 20.74 0.04 6.28
C LYS A 406 20.19 1.06 5.29
N THR A 407 20.42 0.79 4.00
CA THR A 407 19.88 1.59 2.90
C THR A 407 18.75 0.83 2.21
N MET A 408 17.77 1.56 1.73
CA MET A 408 16.68 1.06 0.89
C MET A 408 16.54 1.98 -0.31
N LYS A 409 16.41 1.41 -1.51
CA LYS A 409 16.06 2.17 -2.71
C LYS A 409 14.58 2.51 -2.68
N LEU A 410 14.26 3.76 -2.97
CA LEU A 410 12.88 4.21 -3.10
C LEU A 410 12.60 4.52 -4.56
N TRP A 411 11.71 3.73 -5.15
CA TRP A 411 11.28 3.86 -6.53
C TRP A 411 9.90 4.50 -6.59
N ALA A 412 9.71 5.41 -7.54
CA ALA A 412 8.42 6.01 -7.85
C ALA A 412 8.36 6.43 -9.32
N SER A 413 7.16 6.73 -9.83
CA SER A 413 7.05 7.44 -11.11
C SER A 413 7.57 8.85 -10.96
N ARG A 414 8.29 9.34 -11.98
CA ARG A 414 8.75 10.73 -12.00
C ARG A 414 7.56 11.68 -12.03
N GLU A 415 6.50 11.26 -12.68
CA GLU A 415 5.31 12.02 -12.96
C GLU A 415 4.50 12.32 -11.69
N ASP A 416 4.47 11.42 -10.70
CA ASP A 416 3.88 11.72 -9.39
C ASP A 416 4.87 12.34 -8.41
N ALA A 417 6.11 11.86 -8.41
CA ALA A 417 7.15 12.31 -7.48
C ALA A 417 7.81 13.64 -7.88
N GLN A 418 7.56 14.18 -9.07
CA GLN A 418 8.05 15.50 -9.49
C GLN A 418 6.95 16.27 -10.22
N ALA A 419 6.71 15.94 -11.49
CA ALA A 419 5.71 16.53 -12.38
C ALA A 419 5.79 15.83 -13.75
N ILE A 420 4.77 16.01 -14.59
CA ILE A 420 4.90 15.75 -16.03
C ILE A 420 5.40 17.05 -16.67
N THR A 421 6.68 17.06 -17.06
CA THR A 421 7.27 18.14 -17.88
C THR A 421 7.32 17.80 -19.35
N ALA A 422 7.36 16.50 -19.68
CA ALA A 422 7.24 15.98 -21.02
C ALA A 422 6.62 14.58 -21.02
N ASP A 423 5.96 14.19 -22.12
CA ASP A 423 5.56 12.79 -22.36
C ASP A 423 6.63 12.02 -23.15
N LEU A 424 6.38 10.75 -23.47
CA LEU A 424 7.35 9.91 -24.20
C LEU A 424 7.59 10.38 -25.65
N GLN A 425 6.69 11.21 -26.20
CA GLN A 425 6.88 11.85 -27.50
C GLN A 425 7.65 13.17 -27.43
N GLY A 426 7.89 13.69 -26.22
CA GLY A 426 8.56 14.96 -26.00
C GLY A 426 7.63 16.17 -26.09
N ASN A 427 6.31 15.99 -26.04
CA ASN A 427 5.39 17.12 -25.88
C ASN A 427 5.58 17.71 -24.49
N THR A 428 5.69 19.03 -24.38
CA THR A 428 5.94 19.72 -23.11
C THR A 428 4.65 19.92 -22.31
N TRP A 429 4.75 19.71 -21.00
CA TRP A 429 3.62 19.83 -20.07
C TRP A 429 4.03 20.64 -18.82
N ASN A 430 3.03 21.16 -18.11
CA ASN A 430 3.18 21.74 -16.77
C ASN A 430 2.10 21.15 -15.85
N ILE A 431 2.18 19.85 -15.63
CA ILE A 431 1.21 19.11 -14.81
C ILE A 431 1.89 18.72 -13.49
N PRO A 432 1.40 19.19 -12.34
CA PRO A 432 1.96 18.83 -11.05
C PRO A 432 1.77 17.34 -10.76
N GLY A 433 2.72 16.72 -10.07
CA GLY A 433 2.59 15.34 -9.62
C GLY A 433 1.57 15.17 -8.50
N ALA A 434 1.10 13.94 -8.27
CA ALA A 434 0.10 13.66 -7.23
C ALA A 434 0.68 13.59 -5.81
N LEU A 435 1.96 13.24 -5.65
CA LEU A 435 2.58 13.29 -4.33
C LEU A 435 2.46 14.74 -3.83
N PRO A 436 1.98 15.02 -2.60
CA PRO A 436 1.86 16.40 -2.12
C PRO A 436 3.21 17.12 -2.03
N LEU A 437 3.22 18.45 -2.18
CA LEU A 437 4.46 19.24 -2.04
C LEU A 437 5.04 19.20 -0.62
N SER A 438 4.19 18.90 0.38
CA SER A 438 4.60 18.70 1.77
C SER A 438 5.44 17.44 2.00
N GLU A 439 5.38 16.45 1.11
CA GLU A 439 6.13 15.19 1.21
C GLU A 439 7.58 15.34 0.74
N THR A 440 8.30 16.29 1.36
CA THR A 440 9.67 16.67 0.97
C THR A 440 10.68 15.57 1.25
N GLU A 441 10.51 14.80 2.33
CA GLU A 441 11.39 13.69 2.68
C GLU A 441 11.29 12.56 1.65
N ILE A 442 10.08 12.20 1.24
CA ILE A 442 9.85 11.18 0.21
C ILE A 442 10.52 11.60 -1.10
N ARG A 443 10.28 12.83 -1.58
CA ARG A 443 10.93 13.33 -2.82
C ARG A 443 12.44 13.36 -2.74
N ALA A 444 12.99 13.84 -1.62
CA ALA A 444 14.43 13.94 -1.44
C ALA A 444 15.10 12.56 -1.37
N ARG A 445 14.36 11.53 -0.94
CA ARG A 445 14.82 10.15 -0.77
C ARG A 445 14.47 9.24 -1.95
N THR A 446 13.65 9.66 -2.92
CA THR A 446 13.39 8.90 -4.15
C THR A 446 14.70 8.75 -4.93
N SER A 447 15.24 7.54 -4.94
CA SER A 447 16.55 7.24 -5.53
C SER A 447 16.46 6.89 -7.01
N ASP A 448 15.32 6.35 -7.44
CA ASP A 448 15.16 5.78 -8.77
C ASP A 448 13.77 6.11 -9.36
N PHE A 449 13.74 6.30 -10.68
CA PHE A 449 12.52 6.48 -11.45
C PHE A 449 12.38 5.36 -12.48
N TYR A 450 11.15 4.96 -12.76
CA TYR A 450 10.88 3.87 -13.68
C TYR A 450 11.24 4.22 -15.14
N GLN A 451 11.94 3.30 -15.79
CA GLN A 451 11.84 3.06 -17.22
C GLN A 451 10.60 2.20 -17.50
N TYR A 452 9.71 2.73 -18.34
CA TYR A 452 8.46 2.07 -18.70
C TYR A 452 8.63 1.01 -19.79
N ASP A 453 7.73 0.03 -19.79
CA ASP A 453 7.63 -1.08 -20.76
C ASP A 453 8.92 -1.91 -20.90
N LYS A 454 9.71 -1.94 -19.83
CA LYS A 454 10.93 -2.75 -19.72
C LYS A 454 10.87 -3.68 -18.52
N TRP A 455 11.42 -4.86 -18.71
CA TRP A 455 11.61 -5.83 -17.63
C TRP A 455 12.84 -5.47 -16.80
N TYR A 456 12.62 -5.30 -15.51
CA TYR A 456 13.63 -5.39 -14.47
C TYR A 456 13.75 -6.86 -14.09
N ASP A 457 14.88 -7.46 -14.42
CA ASP A 457 15.13 -8.88 -14.21
C ASP A 457 15.92 -9.09 -12.92
N PHE A 458 15.32 -9.80 -11.97
CA PHE A 458 15.92 -10.18 -10.69
C PHE A 458 15.94 -11.71 -10.54
N GLY A 459 16.07 -12.45 -11.65
CA GLY A 459 16.16 -13.90 -11.67
C GLY A 459 14.80 -14.59 -11.54
N ASN A 460 14.48 -15.11 -10.35
CA ASN A 460 13.20 -15.77 -10.09
C ASN A 460 11.99 -14.79 -10.09
N VAL A 461 12.25 -13.49 -10.06
CA VAL A 461 11.25 -12.41 -10.13
C VAL A 461 11.65 -11.45 -11.25
N GLN A 462 10.70 -11.10 -12.12
CA GLN A 462 10.85 -10.03 -13.10
C GLN A 462 9.70 -9.06 -12.93
N ILE A 463 9.97 -7.75 -13.03
CA ILE A 463 8.95 -6.71 -12.88
C ILE A 463 8.95 -5.87 -14.15
N MET A 464 7.79 -5.63 -14.75
CA MET A 464 7.63 -4.63 -15.80
C MET A 464 6.73 -3.52 -15.29
N VAL A 465 7.14 -2.27 -15.45
CA VAL A 465 6.35 -1.10 -15.06
C VAL A 465 5.81 -0.42 -16.32
N ILE A 466 4.53 -0.09 -16.30
CA ILE A 466 3.80 0.52 -17.42
C ILE A 466 3.24 1.85 -16.94
N TRP A 467 3.48 2.93 -17.68
CA TRP A 467 2.90 4.24 -17.36
C TRP A 467 1.44 4.27 -17.79
N SER A 468 0.54 4.54 -16.85
CA SER A 468 -0.90 4.50 -17.06
C SER A 468 -1.59 5.65 -16.30
N PRO A 469 -1.50 6.88 -16.82
CA PRO A 469 -2.11 8.03 -16.16
C PRO A 469 -3.62 7.90 -16.04
N GLY A 470 -4.19 8.67 -15.11
CA GLY A 470 -5.63 8.79 -14.92
C GLY A 470 -5.92 9.15 -13.48
N HIS A 471 -6.00 8.13 -12.61
CA HIS A 471 -6.18 8.30 -11.17
C HIS A 471 -5.21 9.32 -10.58
N THR A 472 -3.92 9.17 -10.91
CA THR A 472 -2.91 10.21 -10.75
C THR A 472 -2.19 10.47 -12.09
N PRO A 473 -1.49 11.60 -12.25
CA PRO A 473 -0.70 11.87 -13.46
C PRO A 473 0.40 10.81 -13.69
N GLY A 474 0.98 10.28 -12.62
CA GLY A 474 2.05 9.27 -12.66
C GLY A 474 1.64 7.88 -12.20
N SER A 475 0.36 7.52 -12.26
CA SER A 475 -0.08 6.17 -11.91
C SER A 475 0.65 5.15 -12.79
N THR A 476 1.12 4.07 -12.17
CA THR A 476 1.80 2.97 -12.88
C THR A 476 1.11 1.64 -12.64
N ASN A 477 1.12 0.81 -13.68
CA ASN A 477 0.75 -0.59 -13.59
C ASN A 477 2.02 -1.43 -13.56
N MET A 478 1.96 -2.56 -12.88
CA MET A 478 3.10 -3.48 -12.80
C MET A 478 2.67 -4.89 -13.19
N VAL A 479 3.55 -5.58 -13.91
CA VAL A 479 3.43 -7.01 -14.14
C VAL A 479 4.57 -7.68 -13.39
N PHE A 480 4.24 -8.55 -12.44
CA PHE A 480 5.21 -9.40 -11.76
C PHE A 480 5.22 -10.75 -12.44
N LYS A 481 6.37 -11.17 -12.94
CA LYS A 481 6.59 -12.52 -13.43
C LYS A 481 7.37 -13.27 -12.37
N VAL A 482 6.72 -14.23 -11.72
CA VAL A 482 7.21 -14.89 -10.52
C VAL A 482 7.38 -16.38 -10.78
N LYS A 483 8.56 -16.92 -10.49
CA LYS A 483 8.83 -18.35 -10.60
C LYS A 483 8.25 -19.09 -9.39
N ASN A 484 7.37 -20.05 -9.64
CA ASN A 484 6.91 -20.97 -8.60
C ASN A 484 8.00 -22.02 -8.36
N PRO A 485 8.59 -22.11 -7.15
CA PRO A 485 9.63 -23.10 -6.89
C PRO A 485 9.10 -24.54 -6.86
N THR A 486 7.78 -24.73 -6.75
CA THR A 486 7.17 -26.07 -6.68
C THR A 486 7.20 -26.79 -8.02
N ASP A 487 6.98 -26.07 -9.13
CA ASP A 487 6.95 -26.62 -10.50
C ASP A 487 8.02 -26.04 -11.43
N GLY A 488 8.75 -25.02 -10.98
CA GLY A 488 9.80 -24.34 -11.72
C GLY A 488 9.32 -23.37 -12.81
N LYS A 489 8.01 -23.15 -12.96
CA LYS A 489 7.42 -22.30 -14.01
C LYS A 489 7.23 -20.86 -13.55
N PHE A 490 7.22 -19.94 -14.51
CA PHE A 490 6.86 -18.55 -14.28
C PHE A 490 5.36 -18.34 -14.44
N TYR A 491 4.80 -17.51 -13.58
CA TYR A 491 3.42 -17.04 -13.61
C TYR A 491 3.38 -15.52 -13.54
N THR A 492 2.41 -14.91 -14.20
CA THR A 492 2.27 -13.45 -14.22
C THR A 492 1.18 -12.96 -13.27
N PHE A 493 1.47 -11.86 -12.58
CA PHE A 493 0.56 -11.18 -11.67
C PHE A 493 0.42 -9.73 -12.12
N GLY A 494 -0.81 -9.32 -12.42
CA GLY A 494 -1.12 -7.97 -12.87
C GLY A 494 -1.53 -7.09 -11.69
N TYR A 495 -0.80 -5.99 -11.50
CA TYR A 495 -1.08 -4.96 -10.52
C TYR A 495 -1.45 -3.67 -11.23
N HIS A 496 -2.68 -3.19 -11.01
CA HIS A 496 -3.09 -1.88 -11.52
C HIS A 496 -2.97 -0.85 -10.40
N GLY A 497 -2.03 0.09 -10.51
CA GLY A 497 -1.73 1.06 -9.45
C GLY A 497 -2.53 2.35 -9.50
N GLY A 498 -3.30 2.62 -10.56
CA GLY A 498 -4.26 3.73 -10.60
C GLY A 498 -5.71 3.29 -10.73
N TYR A 499 -6.16 2.23 -10.06
CA TYR A 499 -7.46 1.59 -10.34
C TYR A 499 -8.68 2.31 -9.75
N GLY A 500 -8.48 3.25 -8.82
CA GLY A 500 -9.57 4.05 -8.24
C GLY A 500 -10.15 5.07 -9.23
N PHE A 501 -11.48 5.21 -9.28
CA PHE A 501 -12.15 6.18 -10.17
C PHE A 501 -12.40 7.56 -9.53
N ASN A 502 -12.01 7.71 -8.26
CA ASN A 502 -12.32 8.89 -7.46
C ASN A 502 -11.81 10.18 -8.12
N GLY A 503 -12.68 11.18 -8.28
CA GLY A 503 -12.37 12.45 -8.94
C GLY A 503 -12.49 12.42 -10.46
N MET A 504 -12.84 11.28 -11.05
CA MET A 504 -13.08 11.10 -12.48
C MET A 504 -14.53 10.74 -12.81
N GLU A 505 -15.47 10.82 -11.88
CA GLU A 505 -16.87 10.37 -12.05
C GLU A 505 -17.64 11.13 -13.13
N GLN A 506 -17.29 12.39 -13.35
CA GLN A 506 -17.84 13.26 -14.38
C GLN A 506 -16.73 14.18 -14.94
N PRO A 507 -16.88 14.69 -16.18
CA PRO A 507 -15.88 15.60 -16.73
C PRO A 507 -15.84 16.91 -15.95
N THR A 508 -14.63 17.38 -15.65
CA THR A 508 -14.34 18.67 -15.02
C THR A 508 -13.18 19.32 -15.75
N ALA A 509 -12.94 20.61 -15.49
CA ALA A 509 -11.79 21.32 -16.06
C ALA A 509 -10.44 20.63 -15.75
N SER A 510 -10.29 19.95 -14.61
CA SER A 510 -9.00 19.38 -14.18
C SER A 510 -8.78 17.90 -14.53
N ASN A 511 -9.80 17.17 -15.01
CA ASN A 511 -9.70 15.73 -15.21
C ASN A 511 -9.88 15.26 -16.67
N GLY A 512 -9.99 16.18 -17.63
CA GLY A 512 -10.30 15.84 -19.02
C GLY A 512 -9.35 14.81 -19.62
N TRP A 513 -8.06 15.13 -19.67
CA TRP A 513 -7.05 14.21 -20.20
C TRP A 513 -6.93 12.92 -19.38
N LYS A 514 -7.07 13.01 -18.05
CA LYS A 514 -7.01 11.87 -17.13
C LYS A 514 -8.07 10.84 -17.46
N ARG A 515 -9.31 11.26 -17.75
CA ARG A 515 -10.40 10.35 -18.13
C ARG A 515 -10.10 9.57 -19.41
N LEU A 516 -9.53 10.24 -20.43
CA LEU A 516 -9.11 9.60 -21.67
C LEU A 516 -7.93 8.66 -21.45
N ALA A 517 -6.89 9.11 -20.74
CA ALA A 517 -5.69 8.33 -20.43
C ALA A 517 -6.03 7.06 -19.64
N TRP A 518 -6.99 7.17 -18.72
CA TRP A 518 -7.43 6.06 -17.90
C TRP A 518 -8.14 4.96 -18.72
N GLN A 519 -9.07 5.34 -19.59
CA GLN A 519 -9.70 4.41 -20.54
C GLN A 519 -8.64 3.76 -21.45
N ALA A 520 -7.72 4.57 -22.00
CA ALA A 520 -6.68 4.11 -22.90
C ALA A 520 -5.76 3.10 -22.20
N GLY A 521 -5.37 3.35 -20.94
CA GLY A 521 -4.53 2.47 -20.13
C GLY A 521 -5.15 1.08 -19.92
N PHE A 522 -6.46 1.00 -19.61
CA PHE A 522 -7.14 -0.30 -19.52
C PHE A 522 -7.15 -1.03 -20.85
N SER A 523 -7.46 -0.32 -21.93
CA SER A 523 -7.53 -0.91 -23.27
C SER A 523 -6.15 -1.42 -23.72
N TYR A 524 -5.09 -0.64 -23.46
CA TYR A 524 -3.70 -1.02 -23.71
C TYR A 524 -3.31 -2.27 -22.93
N LEU A 525 -3.55 -2.30 -21.62
CA LEU A 525 -3.21 -3.46 -20.79
C LEU A 525 -3.98 -4.70 -21.22
N GLN A 526 -5.28 -4.58 -21.49
CA GLN A 526 -6.06 -5.69 -22.02
C GLN A 526 -5.42 -6.17 -23.32
N GLN A 527 -5.06 -5.29 -24.26
CA GLN A 527 -4.51 -5.68 -25.56
C GLN A 527 -3.11 -6.30 -25.49
N SER A 528 -2.23 -5.74 -24.65
CA SER A 528 -0.79 -6.04 -24.68
C SER A 528 -0.35 -7.09 -23.67
N GLN A 529 -1.15 -7.37 -22.64
CA GLN A 529 -0.79 -8.26 -21.54
C GLN A 529 -1.72 -9.47 -21.46
N ASP A 530 -1.15 -10.68 -21.41
CA ASP A 530 -1.85 -11.89 -21.01
C ASP A 530 -1.37 -12.29 -19.61
N ILE A 531 -2.22 -12.01 -18.62
CA ILE A 531 -1.88 -12.12 -17.21
C ILE A 531 -2.59 -13.32 -16.58
N ASP A 532 -1.83 -14.13 -15.85
CA ASP A 532 -2.40 -15.27 -15.12
C ASP A 532 -3.26 -14.78 -13.97
N PHE A 533 -2.71 -14.06 -12.99
CA PHE A 533 -3.41 -13.74 -11.75
C PHE A 533 -3.52 -12.25 -11.46
N VAL A 534 -4.52 -11.88 -10.66
CA VAL A 534 -4.73 -10.51 -10.22
C VAL A 534 -4.00 -10.25 -8.90
N SER A 535 -3.27 -9.14 -8.82
CA SER A 535 -2.72 -8.59 -7.58
C SER A 535 -3.27 -7.18 -7.40
N PRO A 536 -4.45 -7.00 -6.79
CA PRO A 536 -5.07 -5.69 -6.73
C PRO A 536 -4.30 -4.74 -5.82
N GLN A 537 -4.40 -3.43 -6.07
CA GLN A 537 -3.92 -2.38 -5.15
C GLN A 537 -4.83 -2.18 -3.93
N HIS A 538 -6.12 -2.46 -4.07
CA HIS A 538 -7.10 -2.43 -2.98
C HIS A 538 -7.95 -3.68 -3.01
N THR A 539 -8.29 -4.18 -1.84
CA THR A 539 -9.03 -5.42 -1.65
C THR A 539 -10.50 -5.33 -2.12
N ASN A 540 -11.07 -4.13 -2.21
CA ASN A 540 -12.40 -3.88 -2.78
C ASN A 540 -12.39 -3.87 -4.32
N HIS A 541 -11.22 -3.91 -4.97
CA HIS A 541 -11.08 -3.94 -6.43
C HIS A 541 -11.02 -5.36 -7.00
N PHE A 542 -10.57 -6.32 -6.20
CA PHE A 542 -10.58 -7.76 -6.48
C PHE A 542 -10.49 -8.51 -5.14
N PRO A 543 -11.23 -9.61 -4.95
CA PRO A 543 -11.47 -10.24 -3.65
C PRO A 543 -10.30 -11.10 -3.14
N ILE A 544 -9.06 -10.62 -3.21
CA ILE A 544 -7.87 -11.44 -2.91
C ILE A 544 -7.83 -11.91 -1.45
N VAL A 545 -8.28 -11.06 -0.53
CA VAL A 545 -8.33 -11.37 0.90
C VAL A 545 -9.48 -12.32 1.21
N GLU A 546 -10.64 -12.16 0.58
CA GLU A 546 -11.72 -13.15 0.65
C GLU A 546 -11.29 -14.51 0.12
N VAL A 547 -10.56 -14.55 -1.00
CA VAL A 547 -10.02 -15.79 -1.57
C VAL A 547 -9.10 -16.48 -0.56
N PHE A 548 -8.22 -15.74 0.11
CA PHE A 548 -7.38 -16.27 1.17
C PHE A 548 -8.19 -16.80 2.36
N GLN A 549 -9.16 -16.03 2.86
CA GLN A 549 -9.97 -16.45 4.01
C GLN A 549 -10.84 -17.68 3.68
N ALA A 550 -11.37 -17.76 2.46
CA ALA A 550 -12.09 -18.93 1.96
C ALA A 550 -11.19 -20.17 1.83
N LEU A 551 -9.96 -20.00 1.33
CA LEU A 551 -8.95 -21.05 1.28
C LEU A 551 -8.63 -21.56 2.69
N LYS A 552 -8.37 -20.65 3.63
CA LYS A 552 -8.03 -20.99 5.01
C LYS A 552 -9.18 -21.75 5.69
N ALA A 553 -10.42 -21.32 5.45
CA ALA A 553 -11.60 -22.03 5.92
C ALA A 553 -11.72 -23.45 5.32
N TYR A 554 -11.48 -23.61 4.02
CA TYR A 554 -11.44 -24.91 3.35
C TYR A 554 -10.39 -25.85 3.97
N ASN A 555 -9.17 -25.35 4.15
CA ASN A 555 -8.06 -26.14 4.70
C ASN A 555 -8.25 -26.52 6.17
N ARG A 556 -9.01 -25.72 6.93
CA ARG A 556 -9.33 -25.99 8.34
C ARG A 556 -10.35 -27.11 8.51
N ASP A 557 -11.16 -27.40 7.49
CA ASP A 557 -12.12 -28.49 7.55
C ASP A 557 -11.36 -29.84 7.65
N PRO A 558 -11.59 -30.65 8.70
CA PRO A 558 -10.96 -31.96 8.85
C PRO A 558 -11.13 -32.87 7.64
N ALA A 559 -12.20 -32.72 6.86
CA ALA A 559 -12.43 -33.47 5.63
C ALA A 559 -11.37 -33.21 4.56
N ASN A 560 -10.71 -32.06 4.59
CA ASN A 560 -9.73 -31.63 3.60
C ASN A 560 -8.27 -31.77 4.09
N ALA A 561 -8.04 -32.25 5.32
CA ALA A 561 -6.71 -32.29 5.94
C ALA A 561 -5.66 -33.10 5.14
N ALA A 562 -6.09 -34.09 4.35
CA ALA A 562 -5.22 -34.92 3.53
C ALA A 562 -4.80 -34.26 2.19
N ALA A 563 -5.46 -33.16 1.79
CA ALA A 563 -5.22 -32.48 0.51
C ALA A 563 -5.40 -30.96 0.66
N PRO A 564 -4.58 -30.29 1.50
CA PRO A 564 -4.66 -28.84 1.65
C PRO A 564 -4.35 -28.14 0.33
N LEU A 565 -5.10 -27.09 0.05
CA LEU A 565 -4.89 -26.23 -1.12
C LEU A 565 -3.94 -25.09 -0.80
N THR A 566 -3.36 -24.51 -1.83
CA THR A 566 -2.52 -23.30 -1.75
C THR A 566 -3.27 -22.08 -2.30
N MET A 567 -2.71 -20.87 -2.11
CA MET A 567 -3.25 -19.69 -2.79
C MET A 567 -3.27 -19.85 -4.31
N PHE A 568 -2.30 -20.58 -4.85
CA PHE A 568 -2.22 -20.89 -6.28
C PHE A 568 -3.40 -21.75 -6.76
N ASP A 569 -3.90 -22.67 -5.93
CA ASP A 569 -5.11 -23.44 -6.21
C ASP A 569 -6.40 -22.64 -6.03
N ALA A 570 -6.40 -21.69 -5.09
CA ALA A 570 -7.56 -20.88 -4.73
C ALA A 570 -7.84 -19.78 -5.76
N MET A 571 -6.78 -19.15 -6.27
CA MET A 571 -6.86 -18.14 -7.33
C MET A 571 -7.24 -18.78 -8.67
N ARG A 572 -7.92 -18.00 -9.51
CA ARG A 572 -8.27 -18.38 -10.88
C ARG A 572 -7.57 -17.47 -11.85
N SER A 573 -7.01 -18.06 -12.90
CA SER A 573 -6.37 -17.25 -13.94
C SER A 573 -7.35 -16.74 -14.99
N ARG A 574 -8.34 -17.57 -15.31
CA ARG A 574 -9.42 -17.27 -16.25
C ARG A 574 -10.75 -17.25 -15.51
N VAL A 575 -11.64 -16.35 -15.94
CA VAL A 575 -13.02 -16.31 -15.46
C VAL A 575 -13.67 -17.66 -15.73
N TYR A 576 -14.22 -18.28 -14.70
CA TYR A 576 -14.65 -19.68 -14.75
C TYR A 576 -15.79 -19.93 -15.77
N ASP A 577 -16.79 -19.04 -15.80
CA ASP A 577 -17.93 -19.13 -16.71
C ASP A 577 -17.72 -18.37 -18.03
N ALA A 578 -16.50 -17.88 -18.31
CA ALA A 578 -16.25 -17.16 -19.55
C ALA A 578 -16.34 -18.10 -20.76
N PRO A 579 -16.89 -17.62 -21.89
CA PRO A 579 -16.97 -18.39 -23.11
C PRO A 579 -15.59 -18.86 -23.58
N GLN A 580 -15.60 -19.97 -24.31
CA GLN A 580 -14.39 -20.55 -24.86
C GLN A 580 -14.40 -20.47 -26.39
N ILE A 581 -13.25 -20.12 -26.96
CA ILE A 581 -12.97 -20.25 -28.39
C ILE A 581 -11.84 -21.24 -28.52
N ASN A 582 -12.02 -22.27 -29.34
CA ASN A 582 -11.04 -23.35 -29.55
C ASN A 582 -10.56 -24.01 -28.24
N GLY A 583 -11.46 -24.14 -27.26
CA GLY A 583 -11.17 -24.76 -25.95
C GLY A 583 -10.43 -23.85 -24.95
N ALA A 584 -10.15 -22.59 -25.28
CA ALA A 584 -9.54 -21.62 -24.37
C ALA A 584 -10.56 -20.55 -23.94
N SER A 585 -10.63 -20.28 -22.64
CA SER A 585 -11.44 -19.18 -22.11
C SER A 585 -10.90 -17.84 -22.62
N ILE A 586 -11.78 -17.01 -23.15
CA ILE A 586 -11.40 -15.73 -23.79
C ILE A 586 -11.03 -14.64 -22.78
N THR A 587 -11.35 -14.83 -21.49
CA THR A 587 -11.24 -13.80 -20.46
C THR A 587 -10.36 -14.23 -19.29
N THR A 588 -9.24 -13.54 -19.06
CA THR A 588 -8.50 -13.63 -17.77
C THR A 588 -9.24 -12.90 -16.67
N GLU A 589 -9.03 -13.29 -15.41
CA GLU A 589 -9.53 -12.51 -14.26
C GLU A 589 -8.93 -11.10 -14.24
N PHE A 590 -7.69 -10.92 -14.71
CA PHE A 590 -7.09 -9.61 -14.86
C PHE A 590 -7.78 -8.77 -15.94
N SER A 591 -8.02 -9.31 -17.14
CA SER A 591 -8.76 -8.61 -18.20
C SER A 591 -10.19 -8.27 -17.76
N ASN A 592 -10.83 -9.16 -17.00
CA ASN A 592 -12.13 -8.93 -16.39
C ASN A 592 -12.09 -7.77 -15.39
N GLN A 593 -11.07 -7.74 -14.51
CA GLN A 593 -10.85 -6.63 -13.60
C GLN A 593 -10.67 -5.31 -14.36
N LEU A 594 -9.82 -5.25 -15.37
CA LEU A 594 -9.65 -4.04 -16.20
C LEU A 594 -10.97 -3.61 -16.86
N GLU A 595 -11.78 -4.57 -17.31
CA GLU A 595 -13.07 -4.30 -17.93
C GLU A 595 -14.06 -3.63 -16.98
N LYS A 596 -14.06 -4.00 -15.69
CA LYS A 596 -14.88 -3.34 -14.67
C LYS A 596 -14.68 -1.83 -14.70
N ARG A 597 -13.43 -1.35 -14.77
CA ARG A 597 -13.15 0.10 -14.72
C ARG A 597 -13.17 0.78 -16.06
N ARG A 598 -12.76 0.10 -17.15
CA ARG A 598 -12.96 0.62 -18.51
C ARG A 598 -14.44 0.91 -18.75
N SER A 599 -15.32 -0.02 -18.38
CA SER A 599 -16.77 0.14 -18.57
C SER A 599 -17.32 1.36 -17.81
N VAL A 600 -16.87 1.58 -16.57
CA VAL A 600 -17.26 2.70 -15.69
C VAL A 600 -16.92 4.07 -16.26
N VAL A 601 -15.76 4.23 -16.91
CA VAL A 601 -15.41 5.51 -17.54
C VAL A 601 -16.05 5.68 -18.91
N SER A 602 -16.20 4.59 -19.68
CA SER A 602 -16.56 4.64 -21.09
C SER A 602 -18.06 4.60 -21.37
N TYR A 603 -18.80 3.70 -20.72
CA TYR A 603 -20.10 3.28 -21.22
C TYR A 603 -21.28 3.99 -20.57
N ARG A 604 -22.23 4.43 -21.41
CA ARG A 604 -23.50 5.04 -21.01
C ARG A 604 -24.28 4.19 -20.02
N ALA A 605 -24.21 2.87 -20.13
CA ALA A 605 -24.90 1.96 -19.22
C ALA A 605 -24.53 2.24 -17.75
N THR A 606 -23.30 2.70 -17.51
CA THR A 606 -22.81 2.99 -16.16
C THR A 606 -23.27 4.35 -15.62
N ASP A 607 -23.76 5.28 -16.45
CA ASP A 607 -24.30 6.56 -15.98
C ASP A 607 -25.48 6.35 -15.01
N SER A 608 -26.25 5.28 -15.22
CA SER A 608 -27.39 4.93 -14.36
C SER A 608 -26.99 4.30 -13.02
N SER A 609 -25.72 3.87 -12.87
CA SER A 609 -25.21 3.23 -11.65
C SER A 609 -24.96 4.20 -10.49
N GLY A 610 -25.07 5.52 -10.71
CA GLY A 610 -25.03 6.53 -9.66
C GLY A 610 -25.36 7.92 -10.18
N ALA A 611 -26.13 8.71 -9.41
CA ALA A 611 -26.70 9.99 -9.85
C ALA A 611 -25.69 11.06 -10.32
N GLY A 612 -24.43 10.95 -9.91
CA GLY A 612 -23.34 11.86 -10.31
C GLY A 612 -22.40 11.34 -11.40
N ARG A 613 -22.66 10.15 -11.96
CA ARG A 613 -21.76 9.51 -12.93
C ARG A 613 -22.07 9.94 -14.36
N LYS A 614 -21.02 10.26 -15.11
CA LYS A 614 -21.06 10.65 -16.51
C LYS A 614 -19.92 9.98 -17.26
N SER A 615 -20.25 9.08 -18.17
CA SER A 615 -19.29 8.38 -19.02
C SER A 615 -18.79 9.23 -20.20
N LEU A 616 -17.75 8.75 -20.87
CA LEU A 616 -17.23 9.33 -22.10
C LEU A 616 -18.31 9.32 -23.21
N GLU A 617 -19.08 8.24 -23.35
CA GLU A 617 -20.15 8.12 -24.36
C GLU A 617 -21.26 9.19 -24.24
N THR A 618 -21.50 9.72 -23.04
CA THR A 618 -22.56 10.72 -22.83
C THR A 618 -22.03 12.13 -22.70
N SER A 619 -20.82 12.30 -22.17
CA SER A 619 -20.36 13.58 -21.66
C SER A 619 -18.93 13.93 -22.05
N GLY A 620 -18.21 13.01 -22.68
CA GLY A 620 -16.80 13.22 -23.03
C GLY A 620 -15.89 13.32 -21.79
N PRO A 621 -14.73 13.97 -21.92
CA PRO A 621 -14.27 14.70 -23.11
C PRO A 621 -14.10 13.80 -24.33
N PHE A 622 -14.23 14.36 -25.53
CA PHE A 622 -13.94 13.67 -26.79
C PHE A 622 -12.56 14.07 -27.30
N LYS A 623 -11.89 13.13 -27.98
CA LYS A 623 -10.60 13.38 -28.62
C LYS A 623 -10.77 14.47 -29.70
N PRO A 624 -9.81 15.40 -29.84
CA PRO A 624 -9.87 16.49 -30.82
C PRO A 624 -10.29 16.04 -32.23
N GLY A 625 -11.31 16.71 -32.77
CA GLY A 625 -11.84 16.42 -34.11
C GLY A 625 -12.90 15.32 -34.16
N ARG A 626 -13.22 14.67 -33.03
CA ARG A 626 -14.18 13.55 -32.97
C ARG A 626 -15.51 13.92 -32.33
N GLU A 627 -15.77 15.18 -31.96
CA GLU A 627 -16.98 15.63 -31.26
C GLU A 627 -18.30 15.15 -31.91
N ASN A 628 -18.30 15.02 -33.23
CA ASN A 628 -19.46 14.61 -34.03
C ASN A 628 -19.32 13.18 -34.60
N GLY A 629 -18.36 12.41 -34.10
CA GLY A 629 -17.89 11.18 -34.73
C GLY A 629 -16.97 11.46 -35.92
N LEU A 630 -16.34 10.40 -36.44
CA LEU A 630 -15.35 10.48 -37.50
C LEU A 630 -15.39 9.22 -38.37
N THR A 631 -15.48 9.36 -39.70
CA THR A 631 -15.22 8.24 -40.62
C THR A 631 -13.83 8.42 -41.20
N VAL A 632 -12.97 7.41 -41.02
CA VAL A 632 -11.53 7.54 -41.26
C VAL A 632 -10.93 6.21 -41.72
N GLN A 633 -9.84 6.30 -42.47
CA GLN A 633 -9.00 5.16 -42.81
C GLN A 633 -8.12 4.81 -41.61
N VAL A 634 -7.97 3.51 -41.33
CA VAL A 634 -7.13 2.99 -40.27
C VAL A 634 -6.26 1.87 -40.80
N THR A 635 -5.07 1.70 -40.23
CA THR A 635 -4.25 0.50 -40.45
C THR A 635 -4.27 -0.34 -39.18
N ALA A 636 -4.65 -1.61 -39.31
CA ALA A 636 -4.63 -2.53 -38.17
C ALA A 636 -3.19 -2.93 -37.82
N LEU A 637 -2.78 -2.69 -36.58
CA LEU A 637 -1.43 -3.00 -36.09
C LEU A 637 -1.34 -4.40 -35.46
N ASP A 638 -2.49 -5.00 -35.15
CA ASP A 638 -2.67 -6.38 -34.74
C ASP A 638 -3.92 -7.00 -35.38
N ASP A 639 -4.17 -8.28 -35.09
CA ASP A 639 -5.33 -9.01 -35.59
C ASP A 639 -6.59 -8.77 -34.75
N GLY A 640 -6.54 -7.87 -33.77
CA GLY A 640 -7.60 -7.65 -32.80
C GLY A 640 -7.83 -8.85 -31.86
N LYS A 641 -8.76 -8.68 -30.93
CA LYS A 641 -9.25 -9.75 -30.05
C LYS A 641 -10.65 -9.47 -29.53
N ILE A 642 -11.33 -10.52 -29.11
CA ILE A 642 -12.63 -10.41 -28.46
C ILE A 642 -12.43 -10.09 -26.98
N ILE A 643 -13.17 -9.10 -26.49
CA ILE A 643 -13.32 -8.77 -25.07
C ILE A 643 -14.73 -9.13 -24.64
N GLN A 644 -14.87 -9.85 -23.54
CA GLN A 644 -16.14 -10.04 -22.85
C GLN A 644 -16.40 -8.84 -21.93
N GLY A 645 -17.65 -8.42 -21.81
CA GLY A 645 -18.07 -7.46 -20.79
C GLY A 645 -17.84 -8.01 -19.38
N PHE A 646 -17.83 -7.10 -18.40
CA PHE A 646 -17.44 -7.44 -17.03
C PHE A 646 -18.32 -8.52 -16.40
N VAL A 647 -17.69 -9.54 -15.83
CA VAL A 647 -18.32 -10.60 -15.04
C VAL A 647 -18.14 -10.29 -13.55
N GLY A 648 -19.26 -9.94 -12.90
CA GLY A 648 -19.32 -9.40 -11.55
C GLY A 648 -18.77 -10.32 -10.45
N PRO A 649 -19.21 -11.59 -10.36
CA PRO A 649 -18.61 -12.54 -9.41
C PRO A 649 -17.20 -12.93 -9.87
N GLN A 650 -16.19 -12.43 -9.15
CA GLN A 650 -14.78 -12.66 -9.46
C GLN A 650 -14.24 -13.89 -8.75
N ASN A 651 -13.21 -14.52 -9.32
CA ASN A 651 -12.51 -15.67 -8.76
C ASN A 651 -13.44 -16.85 -8.40
N LYS A 652 -14.41 -17.14 -9.26
CA LYS A 652 -15.29 -18.31 -9.10
C LYS A 652 -14.48 -19.60 -9.13
N ASN A 653 -14.46 -20.35 -8.04
CA ASN A 653 -13.68 -21.57 -7.89
C ASN A 653 -14.48 -22.66 -7.16
N PRO A 654 -15.15 -23.57 -7.90
CA PRO A 654 -15.96 -24.64 -7.31
C PRO A 654 -15.19 -25.64 -6.42
N ARG A 655 -13.84 -25.64 -6.45
CA ARG A 655 -13.04 -26.46 -5.53
C ARG A 655 -13.16 -26.01 -4.08
N ILE A 656 -13.49 -24.74 -3.84
CA ILE A 656 -13.63 -24.14 -2.51
C ILE A 656 -15.09 -23.70 -2.35
N PRO A 657 -15.87 -24.28 -1.42
CA PRO A 657 -17.31 -24.01 -1.30
C PRO A 657 -17.66 -22.52 -1.18
N LEU A 658 -16.90 -21.76 -0.39
CA LEU A 658 -17.10 -20.32 -0.21
C LEU A 658 -16.78 -19.47 -1.46
N LEU A 659 -16.13 -20.05 -2.47
CA LEU A 659 -15.82 -19.42 -3.76
C LEU A 659 -16.61 -20.05 -4.92
N ALA A 660 -17.50 -21.01 -4.67
CA ALA A 660 -18.16 -21.78 -5.72
C ALA A 660 -18.98 -20.91 -6.70
N ASN A 661 -19.45 -19.75 -6.23
CA ASN A 661 -20.19 -18.77 -7.02
C ASN A 661 -19.38 -17.50 -7.33
N GLY A 662 -18.11 -17.43 -6.93
CA GLY A 662 -17.30 -16.21 -6.98
C GLY A 662 -17.70 -15.17 -5.93
N ILE A 663 -16.92 -14.10 -5.83
CA ILE A 663 -17.14 -13.01 -4.87
C ILE A 663 -17.41 -11.71 -5.63
N PRO A 664 -18.60 -11.10 -5.49
CA PRO A 664 -18.84 -9.76 -5.99
C PRO A 664 -18.22 -8.71 -5.07
N THR A 665 -17.56 -7.71 -5.66
CA THR A 665 -17.14 -6.49 -4.95
C THR A 665 -18.32 -5.55 -4.81
N THR A 666 -18.63 -5.03 -3.62
CA THR A 666 -19.87 -4.27 -3.34
C THR A 666 -19.69 -2.76 -3.18
N LEU A 667 -18.49 -2.30 -2.82
CA LEU A 667 -18.22 -0.88 -2.51
C LEU A 667 -18.06 0.03 -3.75
N ASP A 668 -17.90 -0.56 -4.93
CA ASP A 668 -17.75 0.17 -6.18
C ASP A 668 -18.96 -0.02 -7.07
N ALA A 669 -19.48 1.06 -7.66
CA ALA A 669 -20.52 0.95 -8.68
C ALA A 669 -19.92 0.51 -10.04
N TYR A 670 -20.53 -0.49 -10.66
CA TYR A 670 -20.20 -1.05 -11.98
C TYR A 670 -21.47 -1.56 -12.66
N VAL A 671 -21.34 -1.97 -13.93
CA VAL A 671 -22.37 -2.73 -14.64
C VAL A 671 -21.85 -4.16 -14.86
N ASN A 672 -22.64 -5.15 -14.43
CA ASN A 672 -22.37 -6.55 -14.72
C ASN A 672 -22.92 -6.88 -16.12
N ASP A 673 -22.06 -7.23 -17.06
CA ASP A 673 -22.40 -7.47 -18.46
C ASP A 673 -21.72 -8.74 -19.03
N PRO A 674 -21.98 -9.93 -18.46
CA PRO A 674 -21.31 -11.16 -18.87
C PRO A 674 -21.66 -11.62 -20.29
N THR A 675 -22.72 -11.05 -20.89
CA THR A 675 -23.19 -11.38 -22.25
C THR A 675 -22.83 -10.32 -23.28
N GLY A 676 -22.16 -9.23 -22.87
CA GLY A 676 -21.61 -8.23 -23.76
C GLY A 676 -20.32 -8.70 -24.41
N TYR A 677 -20.16 -8.40 -25.69
CA TYR A 677 -18.92 -8.69 -26.42
C TYR A 677 -18.47 -7.47 -27.19
N TYR A 678 -17.16 -7.38 -27.39
CA TYR A 678 -16.53 -6.30 -28.12
C TYR A 678 -15.36 -6.86 -28.91
N VAL A 679 -15.04 -6.23 -30.05
CA VAL A 679 -13.76 -6.46 -30.73
C VAL A 679 -12.86 -5.26 -30.45
N GLN A 680 -11.70 -5.52 -29.86
CA GLN A 680 -10.68 -4.51 -29.58
C GLN A 680 -9.47 -4.74 -30.49
N VAL A 681 -8.94 -3.66 -31.05
CA VAL A 681 -7.88 -3.69 -32.07
C VAL A 681 -6.91 -2.54 -31.81
N THR A 682 -5.62 -2.79 -32.00
CA THR A 682 -4.63 -1.71 -32.04
C THR A 682 -4.63 -1.11 -33.44
N LEU A 683 -4.91 0.19 -33.56
CA LEU A 683 -5.06 0.89 -34.83
C LEU A 683 -4.10 2.07 -34.94
N ASP A 684 -3.51 2.22 -36.12
CA ASP A 684 -2.98 3.50 -36.61
C ASP A 684 -4.14 4.24 -37.30
N VAL A 685 -4.65 5.28 -36.65
CA VAL A 685 -5.77 6.08 -37.16
C VAL A 685 -5.23 7.19 -38.06
N LEU A 686 -5.51 7.10 -39.37
CA LEU A 686 -4.90 7.96 -40.39
C LEU A 686 -5.58 9.34 -40.47
N GLU A 687 -5.61 10.05 -39.35
CA GLU A 687 -6.02 11.45 -39.26
C GLU A 687 -4.94 12.34 -38.63
N ASN A 688 -4.96 13.63 -38.95
CA ASN A 688 -3.95 14.57 -38.47
C ASN A 688 -4.40 15.43 -37.28
N THR A 689 -5.66 15.35 -36.85
CA THR A 689 -6.20 16.23 -35.80
C THR A 689 -5.76 15.79 -34.41
N TYR A 690 -5.92 14.50 -34.11
CA TYR A 690 -5.53 13.94 -32.84
C TYR A 690 -4.07 13.48 -32.83
N LYS A 691 -3.33 13.81 -31.77
CA LYS A 691 -1.89 13.53 -31.63
C LYS A 691 -1.54 12.67 -30.41
N GLY A 692 -2.52 11.93 -29.88
CA GLY A 692 -2.35 11.08 -28.70
C GLY A 692 -2.32 11.84 -27.37
N TYR A 693 -2.82 13.09 -27.34
CA TYR A 693 -2.94 13.91 -26.14
C TYR A 693 -4.12 14.87 -26.24
N LEU A 694 -4.61 15.34 -25.08
CA LEU A 694 -5.60 16.42 -25.02
C LEU A 694 -4.85 17.76 -24.93
N PRO A 695 -5.06 18.72 -25.85
CA PRO A 695 -4.42 20.03 -25.78
C PRO A 695 -4.77 20.79 -24.50
N ASP A 696 -3.84 21.59 -23.98
CA ASP A 696 -4.15 22.45 -22.84
C ASP A 696 -5.08 23.60 -23.26
N GLY A 697 -6.08 23.88 -22.42
CA GLY A 697 -7.12 24.85 -22.74
C GLY A 697 -8.13 24.36 -23.78
N TYR A 698 -8.24 23.04 -24.02
CA TYR A 698 -9.19 22.48 -24.98
C TYR A 698 -10.65 22.75 -24.55
N VAL A 699 -11.39 23.50 -25.37
CA VAL A 699 -12.77 23.92 -25.06
C VAL A 699 -13.76 23.04 -25.81
N GLN A 700 -14.66 22.38 -25.09
CA GLN A 700 -15.65 21.48 -25.67
C GLN A 700 -16.96 21.48 -24.86
N LEU A 701 -18.09 21.35 -25.56
CA LEU A 701 -19.38 21.06 -24.94
C LEU A 701 -19.38 19.63 -24.38
N SER A 702 -19.68 19.47 -23.09
CA SER A 702 -19.99 18.17 -22.47
C SER A 702 -21.50 17.92 -22.59
N PRO A 703 -21.99 17.07 -23.52
CA PRO A 703 -23.41 16.98 -23.82
C PRO A 703 -24.26 16.51 -22.62
N GLY A 704 -23.80 15.49 -21.89
CA GLY A 704 -24.50 14.94 -20.73
C GLY A 704 -24.47 15.83 -19.48
N LEU A 705 -23.71 16.94 -19.51
CA LEU A 705 -23.78 18.01 -18.50
C LEU A 705 -24.50 19.26 -19.02
N GLY A 706 -24.59 19.46 -20.34
CA GLY A 706 -25.14 20.68 -20.93
C GLY A 706 -24.26 21.93 -20.72
N THR A 707 -22.96 21.74 -20.42
CA THR A 707 -22.01 22.84 -20.18
C THR A 707 -20.78 22.70 -21.06
N THR A 708 -20.26 23.84 -21.51
CA THR A 708 -18.93 23.94 -22.11
C THR A 708 -17.86 23.97 -21.02
N LEU A 709 -16.83 23.16 -21.17
CA LEU A 709 -15.70 23.07 -20.26
C LEU A 709 -14.41 23.41 -21.02
N THR A 710 -13.49 24.07 -20.32
CA THR A 710 -12.09 24.26 -20.77
C THR A 710 -11.24 23.27 -19.98
N TYR A 711 -10.72 22.27 -20.67
CA TYR A 711 -9.96 21.19 -20.04
C TYR A 711 -8.48 21.55 -19.88
N GLN A 712 -7.92 21.19 -18.73
CA GLN A 712 -6.49 20.97 -18.57
C GLN A 712 -6.06 19.87 -19.54
N GLY A 713 -5.00 20.14 -20.30
CA GLY A 713 -4.41 19.19 -21.23
C GLY A 713 -3.52 18.16 -20.55
N GLY A 714 -3.18 17.11 -21.30
CA GLY A 714 -2.23 16.11 -20.86
C GLY A 714 -2.14 14.92 -21.81
N PRO A 715 -1.13 14.05 -21.59
CA PRO A 715 -0.84 12.94 -22.48
C PRO A 715 -1.86 11.80 -22.34
N VAL A 716 -2.17 11.12 -23.44
CA VAL A 716 -3.12 9.98 -23.48
C VAL A 716 -2.39 8.76 -24.05
N GLU A 717 -2.42 8.49 -25.35
CA GLU A 717 -1.62 7.42 -25.97
C GLU A 717 -0.15 7.81 -26.18
N SER A 718 0.17 9.11 -26.08
CA SER A 718 1.55 9.60 -26.15
C SER A 718 2.44 9.09 -25.01
N VAL A 719 1.86 8.49 -23.97
CA VAL A 719 2.57 7.86 -22.84
C VAL A 719 3.15 6.49 -23.16
N ILE A 720 2.81 5.89 -24.30
CA ILE A 720 3.28 4.57 -24.77
C ILE A 720 3.77 4.60 -26.22
N ALA A 721 3.73 5.76 -26.88
CA ALA A 721 4.20 5.92 -28.25
C ALA A 721 5.69 6.29 -28.29
N THR A 722 6.39 5.75 -29.29
CA THR A 722 7.79 6.13 -29.54
C THR A 722 7.87 7.59 -29.98
N LYS A 723 8.93 8.29 -29.59
CA LYS A 723 9.18 9.68 -30.00
C LYS A 723 9.16 9.84 -31.51
N GLY A 724 8.39 10.82 -31.99
CA GLY A 724 8.23 11.13 -33.41
C GLY A 724 7.17 10.31 -34.14
N THR A 725 6.37 9.51 -33.42
CA THR A 725 5.23 8.79 -34.02
C THR A 725 4.17 9.80 -34.46
N LEU A 726 3.79 9.80 -35.74
CA LEU A 726 2.82 10.76 -36.27
C LEU A 726 1.41 10.53 -35.71
N HIS A 727 0.99 9.26 -35.65
CA HIS A 727 -0.25 8.81 -35.03
C HIS A 727 0.09 7.79 -33.93
N PRO A 728 0.10 8.20 -32.65
CA PRO A 728 0.23 7.27 -31.54
C PRO A 728 -0.79 6.12 -31.67
N PRO A 729 -0.37 4.85 -31.52
CA PRO A 729 -1.29 3.71 -31.63
C PRO A 729 -2.47 3.84 -30.67
N GLU A 730 -3.68 3.66 -31.19
CA GLU A 730 -4.91 3.70 -30.40
C GLU A 730 -5.48 2.29 -30.21
N TYR A 731 -5.90 1.99 -28.99
CA TYR A 731 -6.51 0.71 -28.61
C TYR A 731 -8.03 0.85 -28.67
N LEU A 732 -8.56 0.84 -29.88
CA LEU A 732 -9.97 1.12 -30.13
C LEU A 732 -10.80 -0.15 -30.06
N ARG A 733 -12.07 0.02 -29.71
CA ARG A 733 -13.00 -1.07 -29.49
C ARG A 733 -14.32 -0.79 -30.17
N THR A 734 -15.01 -1.82 -30.62
CA THR A 734 -16.37 -1.69 -31.13
C THR A 734 -17.35 -1.22 -30.07
N GLN A 735 -18.47 -0.64 -30.49
CA GLN A 735 -19.67 -0.63 -29.66
C GLN A 735 -20.03 -2.07 -29.24
N ARG A 736 -20.79 -2.18 -28.15
CA ARG A 736 -21.23 -3.47 -27.60
C ARG A 736 -21.96 -4.30 -28.67
N LEU A 737 -21.44 -5.48 -28.96
CA LEU A 737 -22.04 -6.48 -29.83
C LEU A 737 -23.05 -7.33 -29.05
N ALA A 738 -24.06 -7.84 -29.76
CA ALA A 738 -25.15 -8.59 -29.14
C ALA A 738 -24.76 -10.02 -28.76
N SER A 739 -23.76 -10.60 -29.43
CA SER A 739 -23.40 -12.01 -29.28
C SER A 739 -21.90 -12.26 -29.53
N LEU A 740 -21.42 -13.40 -29.05
CA LEU A 740 -20.06 -13.88 -29.33
C LEU A 740 -19.88 -14.18 -30.83
N GLU A 741 -20.91 -14.69 -31.49
CA GLU A 741 -20.89 -15.00 -32.92
C GLU A 741 -20.68 -13.74 -33.75
N ASP A 742 -21.36 -12.64 -33.41
CA ASP A 742 -21.16 -11.36 -34.08
C ASP A 742 -19.74 -10.82 -33.85
N ALA A 743 -19.20 -10.97 -32.64
CA ALA A 743 -17.81 -10.62 -32.34
C ALA A 743 -16.81 -11.44 -33.16
N GLN A 744 -17.07 -12.73 -33.37
CA GLN A 744 -16.25 -13.58 -34.24
C GLN A 744 -16.35 -13.14 -35.71
N LYS A 745 -17.53 -12.77 -36.19
CA LYS A 745 -17.72 -12.24 -37.56
C LYS A 745 -16.99 -10.92 -37.78
N VAL A 746 -17.05 -10.00 -36.82
CA VAL A 746 -16.28 -8.74 -36.88
C VAL A 746 -14.78 -9.04 -36.84
N LEU A 747 -14.31 -9.86 -35.91
CA LEU A 747 -12.88 -10.17 -35.80
C LEU A 747 -12.34 -10.80 -37.09
N ALA A 748 -13.12 -11.68 -37.73
CA ALA A 748 -12.73 -12.35 -38.97
C ALA A 748 -12.59 -11.42 -40.19
N SER A 749 -13.13 -10.19 -40.15
CA SER A 749 -12.96 -9.22 -41.24
C SER A 749 -11.67 -8.40 -41.14
N ILE A 750 -10.92 -8.54 -40.04
CA ILE A 750 -9.72 -7.76 -39.74
C ILE A 750 -8.49 -8.64 -39.89
N ARG A 751 -7.38 -8.02 -40.28
CA ARG A 751 -6.06 -8.65 -40.30
C ARG A 751 -4.98 -7.59 -40.08
N LYS A 752 -3.93 -7.94 -39.36
CA LYS A 752 -2.76 -7.09 -39.17
C LYS A 752 -2.20 -6.62 -40.51
N GLY A 753 -1.86 -5.33 -40.60
CA GLY A 753 -1.37 -4.65 -41.79
C GLY A 753 -2.45 -4.32 -42.82
N GLY A 754 -3.69 -4.74 -42.63
CA GLY A 754 -4.82 -4.32 -43.46
C GLY A 754 -5.17 -2.85 -43.22
N THR A 755 -5.56 -2.16 -44.30
CA THR A 755 -6.13 -0.82 -44.24
C THR A 755 -7.64 -0.91 -44.42
N PHE A 756 -8.38 -0.24 -43.55
CA PHE A 756 -9.84 -0.32 -43.48
C PHE A 756 -10.44 1.07 -43.27
N THR A 757 -11.65 1.28 -43.76
CA THR A 757 -12.48 2.42 -43.35
C THR A 757 -13.35 2.01 -42.17
N VAL A 758 -13.30 2.80 -41.11
CA VAL A 758 -14.15 2.65 -39.92
C VAL A 758 -14.88 3.95 -39.61
N THR A 759 -16.01 3.85 -38.92
CA THR A 759 -16.70 5.00 -38.32
C THR A 759 -16.50 4.96 -36.81
N LEU A 760 -15.97 6.04 -36.24
CA LEU A 760 -15.80 6.25 -34.81
C LEU A 760 -16.93 7.12 -34.27
N THR A 761 -17.46 6.73 -33.12
CA THR A 761 -18.34 7.58 -32.30
C THR A 761 -17.54 8.72 -31.65
N PRO A 762 -18.21 9.73 -31.04
CA PRO A 762 -17.49 10.76 -30.29
C PRO A 762 -16.56 10.24 -29.19
N ALA A 763 -16.98 9.18 -28.50
CA ALA A 763 -16.16 8.51 -27.48
C ALA A 763 -15.07 7.59 -28.06
N SER A 764 -14.83 7.63 -29.38
CA SER A 764 -13.85 6.79 -30.08
C SER A 764 -14.10 5.28 -29.99
N GLU A 765 -15.33 4.87 -29.74
CA GLU A 765 -15.77 3.49 -29.97
C GLU A 765 -16.11 3.32 -31.46
N ILE A 766 -15.72 2.19 -32.07
CA ILE A 766 -15.96 1.83 -33.48
C ILE A 766 -17.44 1.48 -33.63
N ALA A 767 -18.15 2.23 -34.46
CA ALA A 767 -19.57 2.04 -34.73
C ALA A 767 -19.81 0.69 -35.41
N VAL A 768 -20.83 -0.03 -34.94
CA VAL A 768 -21.21 -1.34 -35.49
C VAL A 768 -22.45 -1.18 -36.36
N PRO A 769 -22.37 -1.39 -37.68
CA PRO A 769 -23.54 -1.39 -38.57
C PRO A 769 -24.41 -2.63 -38.38
N VAL A 770 -25.62 -2.62 -38.98
CA VAL A 770 -26.57 -3.75 -38.91
C VAL A 770 -25.94 -5.06 -39.40
N ASP A 771 -25.21 -5.01 -40.52
CA ASP A 771 -24.35 -6.11 -40.94
C ASP A 771 -22.97 -5.94 -40.30
N VAL A 772 -22.73 -6.68 -39.23
CA VAL A 772 -21.50 -6.57 -38.43
C VAL A 772 -20.22 -6.85 -39.22
N THR A 773 -20.30 -7.57 -40.35
CA THR A 773 -19.11 -7.82 -41.20
C THR A 773 -18.60 -6.54 -41.86
N GLN A 774 -19.45 -5.51 -41.95
CA GLN A 774 -19.15 -4.20 -42.53
C GLN A 774 -18.58 -3.20 -41.52
N THR A 775 -18.20 -3.62 -40.30
CA THR A 775 -17.55 -2.76 -39.30
C THR A 775 -16.20 -2.23 -39.79
N PHE A 776 -15.43 -3.04 -40.52
CA PHE A 776 -14.14 -2.70 -41.13
C PHE A 776 -14.23 -2.90 -42.65
N ARG A 777 -14.26 -1.80 -43.42
CA ARG A 777 -14.54 -1.83 -44.88
C ARG A 777 -13.34 -1.60 -45.76
#